data_AF-A0A2S8FEU8-F1
#
_entry.id   AF-A0A2S8FEU8-F1
#
_cell.length_a   1.000
_cell.length_b   1.000
_cell.length_c   1.000
_cell.angle_alpha   90.00
_cell.angle_beta   90.00
_cell.angle_gamma   90.00
#
_symmetry.space_group_name_H-M   'P 1'
#
loop_
_entity.id
_entity.type
_entity.pdbx_description
1 polymer ?
#
loop_
_entity_poly.entity_id
_entity_poly.type
_entity_poly.pdbx_seq_one_letter_code
_entity_poly.pdbx_strand_id
1 'polypeptide(L)'
;MTCHGALPHPTMQEANLVVRWKPTFAALCAAILLIQFASGCALSRKGRWRDPQMVAPCPEANPKSQYPFGIWWHPCDVTAIDSPDLSSPELVELAPKVANQFVQLCAFEEDIEAPEAYEEVSTNLGEAVVGRPLHRSSNMPNLLNHGGERIETPRARAIAPEGIGTKIINEPMNLGPEFFQSELGEGEVLYMPELQGIQGMPGFVEQAIPETESADIQLRQAESYYAMAVDADKQLDESAMNMYLDAAIAAYRYMQTVPPQPKTTKGTERAWQVYHSSIARLMFIADKSGYIDKQCGIKLPVNGGYKIVQFEYVNFQRTADDFDRWHIVGDYQSKFLLTKHRSPGLGVPMVCIRERKPADKWYPEEVPFAVTGILRPEAEMNLYDATVEAAIPSGTHVEQVVAKLELYDPRTSGDVEFNCRQVPLAKDTTAPYAYLLSETRGDSKLKAMHPYKDMTNQGLFILEPHRKGKIPVIFVHGLLSAPYTWAGIANEIDSNPDLAARYEAWAFHYPTGAPFMESAAVLRDQLNQIITEMDPSGFDRDLRNIVLVGHSMGGLIAKLQVTDSGNTLWEHVAFQPLSSLDAPPQMQHYLRDQFYFTHSPNVGRVIFIGTPHQGTTHLSAKTGHVSSTFVHEDPCLKDAHKQLIEDNPAAFRKEFRHRVPISLDLISPKSLLLTGIYRLPIQPDIPTHTILGSGWWSPHDGQSDSVVPVSSARLPGVQTEIMVNSLHTHLNRNAGTVCEVLRILRVHGTRPAFASQNGTIR
;
A
#
# COMPACT_ATOMS: atom_id res chain seq x y z
N MET A 1 -37.71 -10.68 -8.04
CA MET A 1 -38.83 -10.23 -7.18
C MET A 1 -38.53 -8.84 -6.63
N THR A 2 -39.47 -7.89 -6.69
CA THR A 2 -39.44 -6.64 -5.92
C THR A 2 -40.24 -6.82 -4.63
N CYS A 3 -39.58 -7.02 -3.49
CA CYS A 3 -40.26 -7.20 -2.21
C CYS A 3 -40.65 -5.84 -1.59
N HIS A 4 -41.87 -5.40 -1.87
CA HIS A 4 -42.60 -4.48 -0.99
C HIS A 4 -43.62 -5.29 -0.20
N GLY A 5 -43.38 -5.41 1.11
CA GLY A 5 -44.27 -6.08 2.06
C GLY A 5 -43.94 -5.60 3.46
N ALA A 6 -44.83 -4.80 4.03
CA ALA A 6 -44.67 -4.30 5.39
C ALA A 6 -44.82 -5.45 6.41
N LEU A 7 -43.97 -5.46 7.44
CA LEU A 7 -44.07 -6.37 8.58
C LEU A 7 -44.48 -5.59 9.83
N PRO A 8 -45.41 -6.12 10.66
CA PRO A 8 -45.72 -5.55 11.96
C PRO A 8 -44.64 -5.93 13.00
N HIS A 9 -44.43 -5.06 14.00
CA HIS A 9 -43.55 -5.35 15.13
C HIS A 9 -44.07 -6.50 16.00
N PRO A 10 -43.23 -7.51 16.33
CA PRO A 10 -43.43 -8.37 17.49
C PRO A 10 -42.67 -7.83 18.72
N THR A 11 -43.28 -7.97 19.89
CA THR A 11 -42.74 -7.53 21.19
C THR A 11 -41.62 -8.45 21.68
N MET A 12 -40.62 -7.86 22.38
CA MET A 12 -39.57 -8.63 23.04
C MET A 12 -40.11 -9.46 24.22
N GLN A 13 -39.72 -10.73 24.28
CA GLN A 13 -39.55 -11.46 25.54
C GLN A 13 -38.16 -12.12 25.53
N GLU A 14 -37.35 -11.80 26.54
CA GLU A 14 -35.99 -12.33 26.68
C GLU A 14 -36.02 -13.79 27.14
N ALA A 15 -35.32 -14.66 26.41
CA ALA A 15 -35.04 -16.03 26.82
C ALA A 15 -33.52 -16.26 26.84
N ASN A 16 -32.93 -16.25 28.03
CA ASN A 16 -31.49 -16.47 28.24
C ASN A 16 -31.09 -17.92 27.86
N LEU A 17 -30.44 -18.09 26.71
CA LEU A 17 -29.88 -19.36 26.25
C LEU A 17 -28.36 -19.33 26.28
N VAL A 18 -27.79 -19.97 27.31
CA VAL A 18 -26.33 -20.12 27.47
C VAL A 18 -25.78 -21.05 26.39
N VAL A 19 -25.10 -20.48 25.39
CA VAL A 19 -24.50 -21.23 24.30
C VAL A 19 -23.29 -22.03 24.79
N ARG A 20 -23.46 -23.35 24.97
CA ARG A 20 -22.34 -24.29 25.10
C ARG A 20 -21.60 -24.40 23.78
N TRP A 21 -20.41 -23.80 23.72
CA TRP A 21 -19.47 -23.97 22.60
C TRP A 21 -19.17 -25.45 22.36
N LYS A 22 -19.54 -25.98 21.19
CA LYS A 22 -19.22 -27.37 20.82
C LYS A 22 -17.70 -27.50 20.56
N PRO A 23 -17.06 -28.62 20.92
CA PRO A 23 -15.62 -28.83 20.72
C PRO A 23 -15.18 -28.76 19.25
N THR A 24 -16.12 -28.89 18.31
CA THR A 24 -15.89 -28.66 16.87
C THR A 24 -15.44 -27.24 16.54
N PHE A 25 -15.84 -26.22 17.30
CA PHE A 25 -15.40 -24.84 17.06
C PHE A 25 -13.92 -24.65 17.42
N ALA A 26 -13.46 -25.22 18.55
CA ALA A 26 -12.06 -25.18 18.94
C ALA A 26 -11.17 -25.97 17.94
N ALA A 27 -11.62 -27.14 17.50
CA ALA A 27 -10.94 -27.93 16.48
C ALA A 27 -10.88 -27.22 15.12
N LEU A 28 -11.93 -26.47 14.76
CA LEU A 28 -11.94 -25.63 13.55
C LEU A 28 -11.00 -24.43 13.66
N CYS A 29 -11.03 -23.70 14.78
CA CYS A 29 -10.08 -22.62 15.03
C CYS A 29 -8.63 -23.16 14.96
N ALA A 30 -8.37 -24.34 15.52
CA ALA A 30 -7.08 -25.01 15.39
C ALA A 30 -6.77 -25.41 13.93
N ALA A 31 -7.73 -25.84 13.12
CA ALA A 31 -7.52 -26.17 11.71
C ALA A 31 -7.31 -24.93 10.82
N ILE A 32 -8.05 -23.84 11.05
CA ILE A 32 -7.85 -22.55 10.36
C ILE A 32 -6.52 -21.93 10.79
N LEU A 33 -6.17 -22.01 12.09
CA LEU A 33 -4.84 -21.63 12.56
C LEU A 33 -3.77 -22.52 11.92
N LEU A 34 -3.90 -23.84 11.90
CA LEU A 34 -2.93 -24.74 11.25
C LEU A 34 -2.80 -24.45 9.75
N ILE A 35 -3.88 -24.16 9.04
CA ILE A 35 -3.83 -23.70 7.65
C ILE A 35 -3.11 -22.36 7.57
N GLN A 36 -3.43 -21.36 8.40
CA GLN A 36 -2.75 -20.06 8.38
C GLN A 36 -1.29 -20.13 8.87
N PHE A 37 -0.91 -21.07 9.73
CA PHE A 37 0.47 -21.30 10.15
C PHE A 37 1.26 -22.04 9.06
N ALA A 38 0.69 -23.07 8.43
CA ALA A 38 1.29 -23.78 7.29
C ALA A 38 1.32 -22.92 6.00
N SER A 39 0.40 -21.95 5.86
CA SER A 39 0.33 -21.00 4.74
C SER A 39 1.18 -19.74 4.95
N GLY A 40 1.74 -19.53 6.15
CA GLY A 40 2.48 -18.33 6.54
C GLY A 40 1.62 -17.09 6.89
N CYS A 41 0.30 -17.20 6.83
CA CYS A 41 -0.65 -16.11 7.09
C CYS A 41 -0.79 -15.68 8.56
N ALA A 42 -0.52 -16.55 9.56
CA ALA A 42 -0.86 -16.25 10.97
C ALA A 42 0.18 -15.45 11.77
N LEU A 43 1.48 -15.56 11.46
CA LEU A 43 2.56 -14.94 12.25
C LEU A 43 3.64 -14.23 11.43
N SER A 44 3.34 -13.83 10.19
CA SER A 44 4.23 -12.94 9.44
C SER A 44 4.33 -11.59 10.15
N ARG A 45 5.53 -11.26 10.68
CA ARG A 45 5.85 -9.93 11.23
C ARG A 45 5.27 -8.84 10.33
N LYS A 46 4.47 -7.95 10.93
CA LYS A 46 3.73 -6.89 10.25
C LYS A 46 4.68 -6.10 9.35
N GLY A 47 4.26 -5.85 8.10
CA GLY A 47 4.79 -4.70 7.38
C GLY A 47 4.47 -3.44 8.19
N ARG A 48 5.43 -2.54 8.28
CA ARG A 48 5.37 -1.33 9.09
C ARG A 48 5.34 -0.15 8.12
N TRP A 49 4.46 0.80 8.39
CA TRP A 49 4.61 2.18 7.94
C TRP A 49 5.01 2.98 9.18
N ARG A 50 5.90 3.95 9.00
CA ARG A 50 6.30 4.93 9.99
C ARG A 50 6.25 6.28 9.30
N ASP A 51 5.82 7.30 10.02
CA ASP A 51 5.97 8.67 9.55
C ASP A 51 7.45 8.97 9.28
N PRO A 52 7.77 9.81 8.28
CA PRO A 52 9.15 10.24 8.06
C PRO A 52 9.71 10.93 9.30
N GLN A 53 10.96 10.63 9.68
CA GLN A 53 11.65 11.46 10.67
C GLN A 53 12.04 12.77 10.01
N MET A 54 11.81 13.87 10.73
CA MET A 54 12.18 15.18 10.25
C MET A 54 13.66 15.47 10.50
N VAL A 55 14.20 16.34 9.67
CA VAL A 55 15.55 16.88 9.83
C VAL A 55 15.66 17.57 11.19
N ALA A 56 16.71 17.30 11.96
CA ALA A 56 16.95 17.99 13.22
C ALA A 56 17.27 19.48 12.97
N PRO A 57 16.71 20.43 13.75
CA PRO A 57 17.02 21.85 13.60
C PRO A 57 18.47 22.14 14.01
N CYS A 58 19.11 23.14 13.41
CA CYS A 58 20.46 23.55 13.80
C CYS A 58 20.45 24.11 15.23
N PRO A 59 21.26 23.56 16.18
CA PRO A 59 21.26 24.03 17.57
C PRO A 59 21.65 25.50 17.73
N GLU A 60 22.53 25.99 16.84
CA GLU A 60 23.04 27.36 16.84
C GLU A 60 22.06 28.38 16.24
N ALA A 61 21.04 27.92 15.50
CA ALA A 61 20.05 28.77 14.84
C ALA A 61 18.77 29.01 15.66
N ASN A 62 18.59 28.32 16.79
CA ASN A 62 17.46 28.55 17.69
C ASN A 62 17.68 29.86 18.48
N PRO A 63 16.78 30.86 18.41
CA PRO A 63 16.94 32.10 19.17
C PRO A 63 17.11 31.90 20.70
N LYS A 64 16.55 30.80 21.25
CA LYS A 64 16.65 30.45 22.68
C LYS A 64 18.06 29.98 23.09
N SER A 65 18.86 29.41 22.17
CA SER A 65 20.24 29.02 22.47
C SER A 65 21.20 30.22 22.38
N GLN A 66 20.89 31.20 21.54
CA GLN A 66 21.64 32.46 21.46
C GLN A 66 21.37 33.41 22.64
N TYR A 67 20.15 33.37 23.23
CA TYR A 67 19.76 34.20 24.37
C TYR A 67 19.07 33.41 25.49
N PRO A 68 19.80 32.63 26.31
CA PRO A 68 19.23 31.79 27.37
C PRO A 68 18.55 32.57 28.53
N PHE A 69 18.63 33.90 28.54
CA PHE A 69 18.01 34.78 29.56
C PHE A 69 17.25 35.98 28.94
N GLY A 70 16.86 35.88 27.66
CA GLY A 70 16.12 36.94 26.96
C GLY A 70 14.60 36.80 27.09
N ILE A 71 13.92 37.85 27.59
CA ILE A 71 12.46 37.88 27.71
C ILE A 71 11.84 38.00 26.30
N TRP A 72 11.15 36.97 25.82
CA TRP A 72 10.21 37.08 24.70
C TRP A 72 8.87 37.57 25.22
N TRP A 73 8.43 38.75 24.77
CA TRP A 73 7.03 39.16 24.90
C TRP A 73 6.22 38.50 23.78
N HIS A 74 5.10 37.86 24.13
CA HIS A 74 4.14 37.39 23.14
C HIS A 74 3.52 38.59 22.40
N PRO A 75 3.39 38.57 21.06
CA PRO A 75 2.75 39.67 20.31
C PRO A 75 1.25 39.88 20.58
N CYS A 76 0.63 39.07 21.44
CA CYS A 76 -0.81 39.07 21.69
C CYS A 76 -1.26 39.92 22.90
N ASP A 77 -0.35 40.38 23.77
CA ASP A 77 -0.68 41.20 24.94
C ASP A 77 -0.50 42.70 24.65
N VAL A 78 -1.46 43.30 23.92
CA VAL A 78 -1.59 44.77 23.79
C VAL A 78 -3.02 45.21 24.09
N THR A 79 -3.47 44.98 25.34
CA THR A 79 -4.68 45.63 25.89
C THR A 79 -4.47 46.06 27.34
N ALA A 80 -3.79 47.19 27.56
CA ALA A 80 -4.00 48.11 28.70
C ALA A 80 -3.03 49.29 28.61
N ILE A 81 -3.39 50.32 27.83
CA ILE A 81 -2.91 51.67 28.13
C ILE A 81 -4.00 52.30 28.98
N ASP A 82 -3.71 52.57 30.25
CA ASP A 82 -4.42 53.62 30.97
C ASP A 82 -3.52 54.34 31.98
N SER A 83 -3.98 55.54 32.37
CA SER A 83 -3.14 56.70 32.69
C SER A 83 -2.58 56.73 34.13
N PRO A 84 -1.51 57.50 34.42
CA PRO A 84 -0.87 57.53 35.75
C PRO A 84 -1.54 58.53 36.71
N ASP A 85 -1.59 58.22 38.01
CA ASP A 85 -1.30 59.24 39.04
C ASP A 85 -0.96 58.73 40.46
N LEU A 86 -0.14 59.54 41.14
CA LEU A 86 0.04 59.76 42.59
C LEU A 86 -0.39 58.69 43.63
N SER A 87 0.59 58.13 44.38
CA SER A 87 0.93 58.54 45.78
C SER A 87 1.68 57.46 46.60
N SER A 88 2.61 57.92 47.45
CA SER A 88 3.41 57.17 48.44
C SER A 88 2.89 57.46 49.88
N PRO A 89 3.43 56.93 51.02
CA PRO A 89 4.65 56.12 51.21
C PRO A 89 4.58 55.00 52.32
N GLU A 90 5.75 54.49 52.76
CA GLU A 90 6.04 53.89 54.11
C GLU A 90 5.44 52.50 54.50
N LEU A 91 6.04 51.62 55.34
CA LEU A 91 7.41 51.41 55.88
C LEU A 91 7.52 50.00 56.59
N VAL A 92 8.72 49.65 57.07
CA VAL A 92 9.08 48.64 58.13
C VAL A 92 9.35 47.15 57.75
N GLU A 93 10.65 46.81 57.75
CA GLU A 93 11.38 45.70 58.43
C GLU A 93 10.68 44.35 58.78
N LEU A 94 11.32 43.18 58.66
CA LEU A 94 12.47 42.73 59.49
C LEU A 94 13.18 41.47 58.92
N ALA A 95 14.49 41.34 59.22
CA ALA A 95 15.29 40.10 59.10
C ALA A 95 15.81 39.68 60.49
N PRO A 96 16.10 38.38 60.74
CA PRO A 96 17.48 37.85 60.67
C PRO A 96 17.60 36.43 60.00
N LYS A 97 18.70 36.06 59.30
CA LYS A 97 20.02 35.51 59.79
C LYS A 97 19.83 34.13 60.50
N VAL A 98 20.55 33.02 60.26
CA VAL A 98 21.99 32.65 60.08
C VAL A 98 22.03 31.21 59.47
N ALA A 99 22.97 30.74 58.62
CA ALA A 99 24.27 30.12 59.03
C ALA A 99 25.22 29.73 57.87
N ASN A 100 26.51 29.60 58.23
CA ASN A 100 27.68 29.45 57.35
C ASN A 100 28.09 27.98 57.06
N GLN A 101 28.79 27.78 55.92
CA GLN A 101 30.16 27.21 55.70
C GLN A 101 30.66 26.05 56.61
N PHE A 102 31.66 25.20 56.32
CA PHE A 102 32.82 25.10 55.40
C PHE A 102 33.05 23.57 55.14
N VAL A 103 33.92 23.02 54.26
CA VAL A 103 35.40 23.02 54.21
C VAL A 103 35.85 22.33 52.90
N GLN A 104 37.03 22.73 52.39
CA GLN A 104 37.78 22.21 51.24
C GLN A 104 38.90 21.24 51.69
N LEU A 105 39.29 20.24 50.88
CA LEU A 105 40.61 19.59 50.99
C LEU A 105 41.10 19.07 49.63
N CYS A 106 42.40 19.22 49.37
CA CYS A 106 43.07 18.89 48.10
C CYS A 106 43.98 17.63 48.22
N ALA A 107 44.56 17.26 47.08
CA ALA A 107 45.91 16.68 46.87
C ALA A 107 45.99 15.14 46.72
N PHE A 108 46.92 14.56 45.93
CA PHE A 108 48.00 15.04 45.03
C PHE A 108 48.50 13.86 44.14
N GLU A 109 49.14 14.15 42.97
CA GLU A 109 50.25 13.40 42.26
C GLU A 109 50.21 11.85 42.12
N GLU A 110 50.94 11.11 41.26
CA GLU A 110 52.06 11.23 40.30
C GLU A 110 51.98 9.97 39.35
N ASP A 111 52.76 9.74 38.27
CA ASP A 111 52.84 10.40 36.95
C ASP A 111 53.44 9.37 35.91
N ILE A 112 53.87 9.81 34.71
CA ILE A 112 54.87 9.19 33.78
C ILE A 112 54.38 8.28 32.61
N GLU A 113 54.31 8.91 31.43
CA GLU A 113 54.88 8.56 30.09
C GLU A 113 54.50 7.29 29.28
N ALA A 114 54.67 7.45 27.96
CA ALA A 114 54.35 6.55 26.82
C ALA A 114 55.69 6.05 26.17
N PRO A 115 55.84 5.70 24.86
CA PRO A 115 54.92 5.56 23.72
C PRO A 115 55.17 4.30 22.83
N GLU A 116 54.73 4.36 21.55
CA GLU A 116 55.22 3.58 20.37
C GLU A 116 54.79 2.09 20.24
N ALA A 117 54.68 1.46 19.05
CA ALA A 117 54.65 1.92 17.65
C ALA A 117 54.35 0.74 16.67
N TYR A 118 53.42 0.91 15.71
CA TYR A 118 53.26 0.13 14.45
C TYR A 118 53.19 -1.43 14.58
N GLU A 119 52.98 -2.29 13.56
CA GLU A 119 52.94 -2.17 12.09
C GLU A 119 51.94 -3.19 11.47
N GLU A 120 51.75 -3.14 10.16
CA GLU A 120 50.79 -3.95 9.38
C GLU A 120 51.22 -5.42 9.14
N VAL A 121 50.33 -6.25 8.57
CA VAL A 121 50.48 -6.84 7.20
C VAL A 121 49.53 -8.04 6.97
N SER A 122 48.68 -7.86 5.95
CA SER A 122 48.13 -8.83 4.98
C SER A 122 48.57 -10.32 5.02
N THR A 123 47.64 -11.25 4.76
CA THR A 123 47.68 -12.08 3.53
C THR A 123 46.41 -12.91 3.29
N ASN A 124 46.17 -13.26 2.02
CA ASN A 124 44.97 -13.93 1.48
C ASN A 124 45.12 -15.46 1.28
N LEU A 125 44.04 -16.09 0.78
CA LEU A 125 43.95 -17.26 -0.14
C LEU A 125 43.70 -18.69 0.41
N GLY A 126 42.91 -19.45 -0.38
CA GLY A 126 42.64 -20.89 -0.28
C GLY A 126 41.27 -21.20 0.36
N GLU A 127 40.19 -21.58 -0.35
CA GLU A 127 39.99 -22.76 -1.21
C GLU A 127 40.51 -24.09 -0.63
N ALA A 128 39.84 -25.25 -0.71
CA ALA A 128 38.45 -25.63 -1.00
C ALA A 128 38.31 -27.17 -0.72
N VAL A 129 37.21 -27.81 -1.17
CA VAL A 129 37.07 -29.25 -1.48
C VAL A 129 36.63 -30.24 -0.36
N VAL A 130 35.33 -30.57 -0.42
CA VAL A 130 34.68 -31.91 -0.44
C VAL A 130 35.14 -33.03 0.53
N GLY A 131 34.20 -33.49 1.38
CA GLY A 131 34.29 -34.79 2.08
C GLY A 131 33.02 -35.20 2.86
N ARG A 132 32.18 -36.05 2.27
CA ARG A 132 30.99 -36.74 2.87
C ARG A 132 31.12 -38.25 2.52
N PRO A 133 30.31 -39.19 3.07
CA PRO A 133 29.42 -39.20 4.26
C PRO A 133 29.53 -40.53 5.08
N LEU A 134 28.43 -40.96 5.76
CA LEU A 134 28.13 -42.28 6.38
C LEU A 134 28.60 -42.45 7.84
N HIS A 135 27.87 -43.07 8.79
CA HIS A 135 26.48 -43.60 8.81
C HIS A 135 25.96 -43.72 10.28
N ARG A 136 24.63 -43.95 10.44
CA ARG A 136 23.87 -44.75 11.46
C ARG A 136 24.59 -45.27 12.73
N SER A 137 23.96 -45.43 13.91
CA SER A 137 22.57 -45.21 14.37
C SER A 137 22.41 -45.47 15.90
N SER A 138 21.29 -45.01 16.48
CA SER A 138 20.49 -45.67 17.54
C SER A 138 21.16 -46.24 18.81
N ASN A 139 20.78 -45.75 20.00
CA ASN A 139 19.89 -46.49 20.94
C ASN A 139 19.59 -45.73 22.25
N MET A 140 18.31 -45.70 22.62
CA MET A 140 17.76 -45.62 24.00
C MET A 140 17.74 -47.05 24.60
N PRO A 141 17.48 -47.33 25.92
CA PRO A 141 16.50 -46.62 26.77
C PRO A 141 16.69 -46.59 28.33
N ASN A 142 15.73 -45.92 29.00
CA ASN A 142 15.18 -46.16 30.36
C ASN A 142 16.04 -46.09 31.64
N LEU A 143 15.57 -45.28 32.61
CA LEU A 143 14.91 -45.80 33.84
C LEU A 143 14.16 -44.71 34.64
N LEU A 144 13.16 -45.17 35.42
CA LEU A 144 12.29 -44.38 36.34
C LEU A 144 12.95 -44.32 37.75
N ASN A 145 12.44 -43.72 38.84
CA ASN A 145 11.11 -43.24 39.24
C ASN A 145 11.20 -42.39 40.53
N HIS A 146 10.18 -41.57 40.88
CA HIS A 146 9.48 -41.52 42.20
C HIS A 146 8.84 -40.17 42.61
N GLY A 147 7.53 -40.21 42.91
CA GLY A 147 6.81 -39.34 43.87
C GLY A 147 6.43 -37.92 43.39
N GLY A 148 5.25 -37.38 43.69
CA GLY A 148 4.10 -37.90 44.45
C GLY A 148 3.18 -36.75 44.91
N GLU A 149 2.00 -36.66 44.28
CA GLU A 149 0.89 -35.67 44.39
C GLU A 149 0.62 -34.90 45.71
N ARG A 150 0.06 -33.67 45.58
CA ARG A 150 -1.28 -33.36 46.16
C ARG A 150 -2.04 -32.18 45.51
N ILE A 151 -3.35 -32.15 45.79
CA ILE A 151 -4.48 -31.39 45.18
C ILE A 151 -5.17 -30.61 46.36
N GLU A 152 -5.90 -29.47 46.28
CA GLU A 152 -6.80 -28.89 45.26
C GLU A 152 -6.88 -27.32 45.29
N THR A 153 -7.53 -26.72 44.29
CA THR A 153 -8.11 -25.35 44.24
C THR A 153 -9.39 -25.23 45.11
N PRO A 154 -9.92 -24.04 45.58
CA PRO A 154 -10.53 -23.03 44.67
C PRO A 154 -10.84 -21.57 45.15
N ARG A 155 -11.36 -20.77 44.19
CA ARG A 155 -12.33 -19.61 44.27
C ARG A 155 -11.86 -18.13 44.30
N ALA A 156 -12.63 -17.30 43.55
CA ALA A 156 -12.63 -15.83 43.42
C ALA A 156 -13.57 -15.16 44.46
N ARG A 157 -13.62 -13.84 44.72
CA ARG A 157 -13.87 -12.59 43.92
C ARG A 157 -13.40 -11.37 44.78
N ALA A 158 -13.25 -10.09 44.38
CA ALA A 158 -14.19 -9.20 43.68
C ALA A 158 -13.59 -7.82 43.23
N ILE A 159 -14.09 -7.27 42.11
CA ILE A 159 -14.51 -5.87 41.78
C ILE A 159 -13.68 -4.63 42.22
N ALA A 160 -13.09 -3.92 41.22
CA ALA A 160 -13.00 -2.45 40.90
C ALA A 160 -12.70 -1.36 42.00
N PRO A 161 -12.27 -0.10 41.67
CA PRO A 161 -12.20 0.57 40.34
C PRO A 161 -10.91 1.37 40.01
N GLU A 162 -10.92 1.98 38.81
CA GLU A 162 -10.26 3.21 38.29
C GLU A 162 -8.90 3.72 38.82
N GLY A 163 -8.03 4.10 37.88
CA GLY A 163 -6.81 4.89 38.14
C GLY A 163 -5.97 5.13 36.88
N ILE A 164 -6.04 6.35 36.32
CA ILE A 164 -5.15 6.80 35.24
C ILE A 164 -3.73 6.90 35.81
N GLY A 165 -2.77 6.19 35.20
CA GLY A 165 -1.39 6.09 35.69
C GLY A 165 -0.37 6.26 34.59
N THR A 166 0.07 7.49 34.37
CA THR A 166 1.26 7.79 33.57
C THR A 166 2.49 7.08 34.15
N LYS A 167 3.25 6.38 33.32
CA LYS A 167 4.58 5.87 33.72
C LYS A 167 5.65 6.35 32.74
N ILE A 168 6.24 7.48 33.11
CA ILE A 168 7.51 7.96 32.58
C ILE A 168 8.56 6.88 32.86
N ILE A 169 9.32 6.50 31.84
CA ILE A 169 10.58 5.78 31.99
C ILE A 169 11.64 6.66 31.35
N ASN A 170 12.37 7.40 32.19
CA ASN A 170 13.58 8.10 31.78
C ASN A 170 14.72 7.09 31.73
N GLU A 171 15.36 6.93 30.57
CA GLU A 171 16.80 6.68 30.48
C GLU A 171 17.29 7.11 29.08
N PRO A 172 18.44 7.81 28.97
CA PRO A 172 18.86 8.43 27.72
C PRO A 172 19.66 7.45 26.85
N MET A 173 19.05 6.91 25.79
CA MET A 173 19.82 6.28 24.71
C MET A 173 20.34 7.34 23.74
N ASN A 174 21.62 7.64 23.88
CA ASN A 174 22.40 8.39 22.89
C ASN A 174 22.53 7.54 21.61
N LEU A 175 21.72 7.85 20.60
CA LEU A 175 21.88 7.36 19.22
C LEU A 175 21.63 8.52 18.26
N GLY A 176 22.57 8.72 17.34
CA GLY A 176 22.51 9.78 16.32
C GLY A 176 21.50 9.49 15.20
N PRO A 177 21.35 10.41 14.24
CA PRO A 177 20.30 10.34 13.22
C PRO A 177 20.62 9.32 12.10
N GLU A 178 20.16 8.08 12.26
CA GLU A 178 20.25 7.05 11.19
C GLU A 178 19.31 7.29 9.98
N PHE A 179 18.52 8.36 9.99
CA PHE A 179 17.48 8.62 8.97
C PHE A 179 18.00 9.11 7.61
N PHE A 180 19.26 9.55 7.54
CA PHE A 180 19.94 9.92 6.28
C PHE A 180 21.11 8.99 5.93
N GLN A 181 21.32 7.91 6.69
CA GLN A 181 22.47 7.00 6.51
C GLN A 181 22.11 5.50 6.46
N SER A 182 20.91 5.08 6.87
CA SER A 182 20.51 3.68 6.75
C SER A 182 20.03 3.35 5.32
N GLU A 183 20.74 2.44 4.63
CA GLU A 183 20.60 2.09 3.21
C GLU A 183 21.24 3.06 2.18
N LEU A 184 22.33 3.75 2.56
CA LEU A 184 23.46 4.00 1.63
C LEU A 184 24.49 2.88 1.88
N GLY A 185 24.92 2.18 0.83
CA GLY A 185 25.99 1.18 0.93
C GLY A 185 27.34 1.83 1.29
N GLU A 186 28.28 1.08 1.87
CA GLU A 186 29.65 1.56 2.10
C GLU A 186 30.29 1.99 0.76
N GLY A 187 30.33 3.31 0.51
CA GLY A 187 30.80 3.91 -0.74
C GLY A 187 29.77 4.81 -1.46
N GLU A 188 28.50 4.82 -1.07
CA GLU A 188 27.49 5.69 -1.69
C GLU A 188 27.46 7.08 -1.02
N VAL A 189 27.71 8.12 -1.81
CA VAL A 189 27.67 9.53 -1.42
C VAL A 189 26.38 10.15 -1.97
N LEU A 190 25.79 11.13 -1.27
CA LEU A 190 24.72 11.98 -1.78
C LEU A 190 25.15 12.68 -3.08
N TYR A 191 24.81 12.07 -4.22
CA TYR A 191 25.09 12.62 -5.54
C TYR A 191 24.01 13.64 -5.92
N MET A 192 24.41 14.91 -6.07
CA MET A 192 23.80 15.73 -7.12
C MET A 192 24.15 15.07 -8.45
N PRO A 193 23.18 14.75 -9.33
CA PRO A 193 23.42 13.92 -10.50
C PRO A 193 24.49 14.54 -11.42
N GLU A 194 25.35 13.69 -11.96
CA GLU A 194 26.38 14.10 -12.91
C GLU A 194 25.73 14.76 -14.14
N LEU A 195 26.08 16.01 -14.39
CA LEU A 195 25.50 16.85 -15.45
C LEU A 195 25.96 16.36 -16.83
N GLN A 196 25.23 15.41 -17.43
CA GLN A 196 25.53 14.95 -18.79
C GLN A 196 25.15 15.98 -19.86
N GLY A 197 26.11 16.86 -20.16
CA GLY A 197 26.05 17.76 -21.30
C GLY A 197 27.27 18.65 -21.40
N ILE A 198 27.97 18.62 -22.54
CA ILE A 198 29.14 19.45 -22.88
C ILE A 198 30.46 19.03 -22.18
N GLN A 199 31.07 17.94 -22.65
CA GLN A 199 32.53 17.77 -22.58
C GLN A 199 33.15 18.23 -23.91
N GLY A 200 34.02 19.25 -23.89
CA GLY A 200 34.62 19.75 -25.14
C GLY A 200 35.44 21.05 -25.12
N MET A 201 35.91 21.56 -23.97
CA MET A 201 36.84 22.70 -23.90
C MET A 201 37.81 22.55 -22.72
N PRO A 202 39.14 22.57 -22.93
CA PRO A 202 40.11 22.58 -21.83
C PRO A 202 40.42 24.00 -21.39
N GLY A 203 40.08 24.35 -20.14
CA GLY A 203 40.45 25.65 -19.57
C GLY A 203 39.45 26.23 -18.58
N PHE A 204 39.22 25.56 -17.45
CA PHE A 204 38.65 26.20 -16.26
C PHE A 204 39.65 26.13 -15.12
N VAL A 205 40.14 27.31 -14.73
CA VAL A 205 40.85 27.52 -13.46
C VAL A 205 39.83 27.34 -12.34
N GLU A 206 40.25 26.69 -11.26
CA GLU A 206 39.50 26.56 -10.02
C GLU A 206 39.30 27.95 -9.38
N GLN A 207 38.28 28.68 -9.83
CA GLN A 207 37.89 29.95 -9.24
C GLN A 207 37.06 29.69 -7.99
N ALA A 208 37.59 30.12 -6.84
CA ALA A 208 36.86 30.15 -5.60
C ALA A 208 35.54 30.93 -5.78
N ILE A 209 34.46 30.38 -5.21
CA ILE A 209 33.15 31.01 -5.17
C ILE A 209 33.31 32.37 -4.45
N PRO A 210 32.75 33.48 -4.96
CA PRO A 210 32.57 34.65 -4.14
C PRO A 210 31.51 34.29 -3.08
N GLU A 211 31.94 34.14 -1.82
CA GLU A 211 31.04 34.10 -0.65
C GLU A 211 30.33 35.45 -0.56
N THR A 212 29.24 35.61 -1.33
CA THR A 212 28.38 36.78 -1.21
C THR A 212 27.58 36.62 0.06
N GLU A 213 27.82 37.54 1.00
CA GLU A 213 27.23 37.61 2.35
C GLU A 213 25.71 37.32 2.39
N SER A 214 24.99 37.66 1.31
CA SER A 214 23.58 37.36 1.08
C SER A 214 23.20 35.86 1.12
N ALA A 215 24.02 34.96 0.58
CA ALA A 215 23.70 33.53 0.52
C ALA A 215 23.72 32.90 1.92
N ASP A 216 24.76 33.16 2.72
CA ASP A 216 24.85 32.66 4.09
C ASP A 216 23.83 33.30 5.03
N ILE A 217 23.31 34.49 4.69
CA ILE A 217 22.15 35.09 5.37
C ILE A 217 20.88 34.28 5.05
N GLN A 218 20.63 33.96 3.78
CA GLN A 218 19.44 33.17 3.38
C GLN A 218 19.41 31.78 4.02
N LEU A 219 20.55 31.09 4.07
CA LEU A 219 20.63 29.78 4.72
C LEU A 219 20.40 29.88 6.24
N ARG A 220 21.03 30.85 6.92
CA ARG A 220 20.79 31.08 8.35
C ARG A 220 19.34 31.45 8.65
N GLN A 221 18.71 32.25 7.80
CA GLN A 221 17.29 32.59 7.91
C GLN A 221 16.39 31.35 7.75
N ALA A 222 16.68 30.47 6.79
CA ALA A 222 15.97 29.20 6.63
C ALA A 222 16.10 28.30 7.88
N GLU A 223 17.29 28.19 8.47
CA GLU A 223 17.52 27.46 9.71
C GLU A 223 16.74 28.03 10.90
N SER A 224 16.74 29.36 11.06
CA SER A 224 16.03 30.01 12.17
C SER A 224 14.51 29.83 12.06
N TYR A 225 13.92 30.03 10.88
CA TYR A 225 12.49 29.75 10.67
C TYR A 225 12.19 28.26 10.90
N TYR A 226 13.04 27.34 10.43
CA TYR A 226 12.84 25.91 10.65
C TYR A 226 12.94 25.50 12.13
N ALA A 227 13.90 26.06 12.88
CA ALA A 227 14.03 25.83 14.32
C ALA A 227 12.83 26.37 15.10
N MET A 228 12.31 27.54 14.73
CA MET A 228 11.09 28.10 15.31
C MET A 228 9.87 27.24 14.97
N ALA A 229 9.72 26.80 13.72
CA ALA A 229 8.64 25.92 13.27
C ALA A 229 8.62 24.61 14.05
N VAL A 230 9.77 23.95 14.21
CA VAL A 230 9.92 22.71 14.98
C VAL A 230 9.58 22.90 16.46
N ASP A 231 9.87 24.06 17.05
CA ASP A 231 9.50 24.35 18.44
C ASP A 231 8.01 24.69 18.60
N ALA A 232 7.37 25.35 17.63
CA ALA A 232 5.92 25.61 17.61
C ALA A 232 5.11 24.32 17.36
N ASP A 233 5.58 23.47 16.44
CA ASP A 233 4.99 22.17 16.09
C ASP A 233 4.95 21.20 17.30
N LYS A 234 6.04 21.16 18.10
CA LYS A 234 6.06 20.42 19.39
C LYS A 234 5.03 20.92 20.40
N GLN A 235 4.65 22.20 20.31
CA GLN A 235 3.64 22.81 21.18
C GLN A 235 2.22 22.70 20.59
N LEU A 236 2.07 22.07 19.42
CA LEU A 236 0.82 21.97 18.65
C LEU A 236 0.25 23.34 18.27
N ASP A 237 1.13 24.33 18.06
CA ASP A 237 0.77 25.67 17.59
C ASP A 237 0.69 25.70 16.06
N GLU A 238 -0.46 26.10 15.52
CA GLU A 238 -0.72 26.20 14.09
C GLU A 238 0.14 27.27 13.39
N SER A 239 0.71 28.21 14.15
CA SER A 239 1.71 29.17 13.65
C SER A 239 2.93 28.48 13.00
N ALA A 240 3.22 27.24 13.41
CA ALA A 240 4.27 26.40 12.82
C ALA A 240 4.13 26.24 11.30
N MET A 241 2.91 26.24 10.74
CA MET A 241 2.72 26.12 9.30
C MET A 241 3.30 27.30 8.52
N ASN A 242 3.09 28.54 9.00
CA ASN A 242 3.70 29.72 8.40
C ASN A 242 5.23 29.64 8.49
N MET A 243 5.77 29.28 9.67
CA MET A 243 7.21 29.16 9.87
C MET A 243 7.87 28.09 8.98
N TYR A 244 7.21 26.94 8.75
CA TYR A 244 7.66 25.94 7.78
C TYR A 244 7.58 26.46 6.34
N LEU A 245 6.55 27.22 5.97
CA LEU A 245 6.48 27.85 4.64
C LEU A 245 7.66 28.82 4.44
N ASP A 246 7.93 29.71 5.39
CA ASP A 246 9.02 30.68 5.30
C ASP A 246 10.40 30.00 5.27
N ALA A 247 10.59 28.93 6.04
CA ALA A 247 11.78 28.07 5.97
C ALA A 247 11.97 27.44 4.57
N ALA A 248 10.90 26.93 3.96
CA ALA A 248 10.93 26.37 2.61
C ALA A 248 11.26 27.45 1.56
N ILE A 249 10.66 28.64 1.65
CA ILE A 249 10.92 29.76 0.73
C ILE A 249 12.38 30.23 0.84
N ALA A 250 12.90 30.41 2.06
CA ALA A 250 14.28 30.84 2.29
C ALA A 250 15.29 29.79 1.78
N ALA A 251 15.05 28.50 2.04
CA ALA A 251 15.88 27.41 1.54
C ALA A 251 15.85 27.31 0.01
N TYR A 252 14.68 27.48 -0.63
CA TYR A 252 14.56 27.50 -2.09
C TYR A 252 15.38 28.63 -2.72
N ARG A 253 15.28 29.85 -2.16
CA ARG A 253 16.03 31.02 -2.62
C ARG A 253 17.55 30.81 -2.52
N TYR A 254 18.02 30.25 -1.41
CA TYR A 254 19.42 29.87 -1.28
C TYR A 254 19.86 28.92 -2.40
N MET A 255 19.09 27.85 -2.65
CA MET A 255 19.38 26.89 -3.72
C MET A 255 19.36 27.48 -5.14
N GLN A 256 18.69 28.62 -5.37
CA GLN A 256 18.77 29.36 -6.64
C GLN A 256 20.05 30.19 -6.78
N THR A 257 20.61 30.69 -5.68
CA THR A 257 21.85 31.52 -5.69
C THR A 257 23.13 30.70 -5.84
N VAL A 258 23.15 29.45 -5.37
CA VAL A 258 24.33 28.59 -5.45
C VAL A 258 24.46 28.00 -6.87
N PRO A 259 25.63 28.14 -7.53
CA PRO A 259 25.85 27.50 -8.83
C PRO A 259 25.82 25.97 -8.70
N PRO A 260 25.18 25.21 -9.61
CA PRO A 260 25.15 23.76 -9.50
C PRO A 260 26.55 23.15 -9.61
N GLN A 261 27.02 22.51 -8.54
CA GLN A 261 28.36 21.93 -8.43
C GLN A 261 28.31 20.39 -8.47
N PRO A 262 29.36 19.71 -8.97
CA PRO A 262 29.44 18.25 -8.97
C PRO A 262 29.58 17.61 -7.57
N LYS A 263 29.83 18.42 -6.53
CA LYS A 263 29.73 18.01 -5.13
C LYS A 263 28.87 19.02 -4.38
N THR A 264 27.92 18.54 -3.59
CA THR A 264 27.16 19.41 -2.68
C THR A 264 28.08 20.04 -1.65
N THR A 265 27.95 21.35 -1.44
CA THR A 265 28.49 21.96 -0.23
C THR A 265 27.63 21.56 0.96
N LYS A 266 28.17 21.60 2.18
CA LYS A 266 27.39 21.36 3.41
C LYS A 266 26.17 22.30 3.50
N GLY A 267 26.30 23.55 3.03
CA GLY A 267 25.19 24.50 2.98
C GLY A 267 24.11 24.11 1.98
N THR A 268 24.49 23.67 0.77
CA THR A 268 23.57 23.17 -0.26
C THR A 268 22.81 21.94 0.19
N GLU A 269 23.51 20.96 0.78
CA GLU A 269 22.90 19.75 1.35
C GLU A 269 21.93 20.12 2.48
N ARG A 270 22.30 21.08 3.34
CA ARG A 270 21.46 21.50 4.45
C ARG A 270 20.22 22.27 4.02
N ALA A 271 20.33 23.20 3.06
CA ALA A 271 19.19 23.87 2.46
C ALA A 271 18.21 22.87 1.83
N TRP A 272 18.74 21.87 1.13
CA TRP A 272 17.96 20.78 0.55
C TRP A 272 17.19 20.00 1.61
N GLN A 273 17.84 19.63 2.72
CA GLN A 273 17.21 18.98 3.87
C GLN A 273 16.08 19.84 4.47
N VAL A 274 16.33 21.12 4.76
CA VAL A 274 15.33 22.04 5.33
C VAL A 274 14.14 22.23 4.39
N TYR A 275 14.37 22.43 3.09
CA TYR A 275 13.32 22.61 2.09
C TYR A 275 12.33 21.43 2.08
N HIS A 276 12.85 20.20 1.95
CA HIS A 276 12.01 19.00 1.90
C HIS A 276 11.30 18.73 3.24
N SER A 277 12.00 18.86 4.37
CA SER A 277 11.43 18.65 5.71
C SER A 277 10.32 19.66 6.02
N SER A 278 10.49 20.91 5.57
CA SER A 278 9.51 21.98 5.76
C SER A 278 8.23 21.74 4.96
N ILE A 279 8.32 21.37 3.68
CA ILE A 279 7.16 21.03 2.85
C ILE A 279 6.42 19.83 3.45
N ALA A 280 7.15 18.80 3.90
CA ALA A 280 6.58 17.62 4.53
C ALA A 280 5.77 17.96 5.80
N ARG A 281 6.28 18.81 6.69
CA ARG A 281 5.55 19.23 7.90
C ARG A 281 4.41 20.20 7.62
N LEU A 282 4.62 21.19 6.76
CA LEU A 282 3.56 22.10 6.31
C LEU A 282 2.36 21.30 5.80
N MET A 283 2.58 20.35 4.91
CA MET A 283 1.51 19.55 4.31
C MET A 283 0.85 18.60 5.31
N PHE A 284 1.63 17.98 6.22
CA PHE A 284 1.10 17.14 7.29
C PHE A 284 0.17 17.92 8.23
N ILE A 285 0.59 19.11 8.68
CA ILE A 285 -0.20 19.92 9.62
C ILE A 285 -1.44 20.47 8.90
N ALA A 286 -1.30 20.93 7.66
CA ALA A 286 -2.42 21.43 6.87
C ALA A 286 -3.52 20.36 6.64
N ASP A 287 -3.16 19.11 6.35
CA ASP A 287 -4.11 17.99 6.25
C ASP A 287 -4.79 17.70 7.60
N LYS A 288 -4.04 17.68 8.71
CA LYS A 288 -4.57 17.31 10.04
C LYS A 288 -5.42 18.40 10.69
N SER A 289 -5.14 19.68 10.44
CA SER A 289 -5.97 20.81 10.89
C SER A 289 -7.06 21.22 9.89
N GLY A 290 -7.11 20.62 8.69
CA GLY A 290 -8.18 20.89 7.71
C GLY A 290 -8.01 22.21 6.92
N TYR A 291 -6.79 22.72 6.80
CA TYR A 291 -6.46 23.95 6.06
C TYR A 291 -6.24 23.73 4.55
N ILE A 292 -6.38 22.49 4.06
CA ILE A 292 -6.30 22.14 2.63
C ILE A 292 -7.68 22.31 1.98
N ASP A 293 -7.78 23.28 1.07
CA ASP A 293 -8.84 23.39 0.08
C ASP A 293 -8.29 22.79 -1.23
N LYS A 294 -8.83 21.66 -1.70
CA LYS A 294 -8.29 20.94 -2.88
C LYS A 294 -8.30 21.80 -4.15
N GLN A 295 -9.19 22.78 -4.27
CA GLN A 295 -9.30 23.63 -5.47
C GLN A 295 -8.42 24.88 -5.38
N CYS A 296 -8.17 25.37 -4.16
CA CYS A 296 -7.38 26.58 -3.93
C CYS A 296 -5.92 26.26 -3.54
N GLY A 297 -5.72 25.38 -2.56
CA GLY A 297 -4.44 25.02 -1.96
C GLY A 297 -4.50 25.09 -0.42
N ILE A 298 -3.38 25.43 0.21
CA ILE A 298 -3.30 25.60 1.68
C ILE A 298 -3.62 27.05 2.04
N LYS A 299 -4.62 27.26 2.91
CA LYS A 299 -4.97 28.58 3.47
C LYS A 299 -4.36 28.73 4.86
N LEU A 300 -3.32 29.53 4.98
CA LEU A 300 -2.55 29.74 6.20
C LEU A 300 -3.05 31.01 6.91
N PRO A 301 -3.58 30.92 8.15
CA PRO A 301 -4.04 32.09 8.87
C PRO A 301 -2.87 33.01 9.22
N VAL A 302 -3.08 34.31 9.04
CA VAL A 302 -2.16 35.40 9.46
C VAL A 302 -2.97 36.57 10.03
N ASN A 303 -2.30 37.52 10.69
CA ASN A 303 -2.96 38.72 11.18
C ASN A 303 -3.59 39.50 10.01
N GLY A 304 -4.91 39.66 10.01
CA GLY A 304 -5.65 40.36 8.95
C GLY A 304 -5.93 39.56 7.68
N GLY A 305 -5.79 38.22 7.67
CA GLY A 305 -6.27 37.41 6.55
C GLY A 305 -5.58 36.06 6.37
N TYR A 306 -5.27 35.72 5.12
CA TYR A 306 -4.67 34.43 4.75
C TYR A 306 -3.52 34.56 3.76
N LYS A 307 -2.44 33.81 4.03
CA LYS A 307 -1.45 33.42 3.01
C LYS A 307 -1.94 32.16 2.30
N ILE A 308 -1.83 32.13 0.98
CA ILE A 308 -2.30 31.01 0.15
C ILE A 308 -1.09 30.37 -0.54
N VAL A 309 -0.91 29.06 -0.30
CA VAL A 309 -0.01 28.22 -1.10
C VAL A 309 -0.88 27.52 -2.15
N GLN A 310 -0.89 28.04 -3.37
CA GLN A 310 -1.81 27.58 -4.41
C GLN A 310 -1.42 26.19 -4.94
N PHE A 311 -2.38 25.29 -5.14
CA PHE A 311 -2.10 23.97 -5.75
C PHE A 311 -2.10 24.03 -7.28
N GLU A 312 -1.11 23.41 -7.91
CA GLU A 312 -1.02 23.23 -9.36
C GLU A 312 -0.84 21.74 -9.69
N TYR A 313 -1.82 21.13 -10.36
CA TYR A 313 -1.84 19.69 -10.64
C TYR A 313 -1.19 19.37 -12.00
N VAL A 314 -0.01 18.76 -11.97
CA VAL A 314 0.84 18.55 -13.15
C VAL A 314 0.85 17.08 -13.58
N ASN A 315 0.56 16.84 -14.87
CA ASN A 315 0.56 15.52 -15.53
C ASN A 315 -0.41 14.46 -14.96
N PHE A 316 -1.38 14.87 -14.13
CA PHE A 316 -2.47 14.00 -13.69
C PHE A 316 -3.59 13.86 -14.73
N GLN A 317 -4.20 12.66 -14.79
CA GLN A 317 -5.51 12.44 -15.43
C GLN A 317 -6.68 12.63 -14.44
N ARG A 318 -6.34 12.77 -13.16
CA ARG A 318 -7.27 13.01 -12.05
C ARG A 318 -7.59 14.49 -11.95
N THR A 319 -8.75 14.83 -11.40
CA THR A 319 -9.08 16.21 -11.04
C THR A 319 -8.69 16.49 -9.57
N ALA A 320 -8.65 17.76 -9.16
CA ALA A 320 -8.43 18.16 -7.77
C ALA A 320 -9.35 17.44 -6.76
N ASP A 321 -10.57 17.11 -7.20
CA ASP A 321 -11.56 16.41 -6.40
C ASP A 321 -11.15 14.97 -6.03
N ASP A 322 -10.17 14.35 -6.69
CA ASP A 322 -9.68 12.99 -6.37
C ASP A 322 -8.58 12.95 -5.29
N PHE A 323 -8.18 14.10 -4.71
CA PHE A 323 -7.10 14.20 -3.72
C PHE A 323 -7.69 14.34 -2.31
N ASP A 324 -8.23 13.26 -1.77
CA ASP A 324 -9.09 13.31 -0.58
C ASP A 324 -8.34 13.36 0.76
N ARG A 325 -7.30 12.54 0.93
CA ARG A 325 -6.46 12.52 2.15
C ARG A 325 -4.98 12.43 1.80
N TRP A 326 -4.11 13.03 2.61
CA TRP A 326 -2.69 13.18 2.29
C TRP A 326 -1.80 12.49 3.32
N HIS A 327 -0.84 11.70 2.85
CA HIS A 327 0.14 11.02 3.70
C HIS A 327 1.56 11.27 3.15
N ILE A 328 2.43 11.86 3.96
CA ILE A 328 3.84 12.01 3.59
C ILE A 328 4.48 10.62 3.54
N VAL A 329 5.28 10.35 2.50
CA VAL A 329 6.03 9.10 2.41
C VAL A 329 7.06 9.04 3.53
N GLY A 330 6.97 8.00 4.35
CA GLY A 330 7.95 7.70 5.38
C GLY A 330 8.64 6.36 5.17
N ASP A 331 9.11 5.80 6.27
CA ASP A 331 9.76 4.50 6.28
C ASP A 331 8.74 3.38 6.24
N TYR A 332 8.86 2.53 5.22
CA TYR A 332 8.09 1.30 5.19
C TYR A 332 8.93 0.05 4.87
N GLN A 333 8.43 -1.07 5.39
CA GLN A 333 8.92 -2.41 5.07
C GLN A 333 7.72 -3.31 4.77
N SER A 334 7.76 -4.01 3.65
CA SER A 334 6.73 -4.98 3.25
C SER A 334 7.39 -6.25 2.73
N LYS A 335 6.94 -7.42 3.20
CA LYS A 335 7.35 -8.72 2.66
C LYS A 335 6.62 -9.12 1.37
N PHE A 336 5.72 -8.26 0.90
CA PHE A 336 4.88 -8.52 -0.28
C PHE A 336 5.31 -7.71 -1.50
N LEU A 337 6.26 -6.79 -1.32
CA LEU A 337 6.89 -5.97 -2.35
C LEU A 337 8.34 -6.46 -2.43
N LEU A 338 8.76 -6.93 -3.60
CA LEU A 338 10.11 -7.48 -3.79
C LEU A 338 11.17 -6.38 -3.91
N THR A 339 10.75 -5.23 -4.43
CA THR A 339 11.58 -4.06 -4.75
C THR A 339 10.95 -2.82 -4.14
N LYS A 340 11.78 -1.80 -3.88
CA LYS A 340 11.33 -0.42 -3.63
C LYS A 340 11.77 0.41 -4.83
N HIS A 341 10.83 1.03 -5.52
CA HIS A 341 11.10 1.94 -6.65
C HIS A 341 11.05 3.37 -6.14
N ARG A 342 12.20 3.84 -5.66
CA ARG A 342 12.44 5.16 -5.08
C ARG A 342 13.58 5.84 -5.84
N SER A 343 13.49 7.15 -6.04
CA SER A 343 14.61 7.96 -6.54
C SER A 343 14.70 9.28 -5.77
N PRO A 344 15.90 9.72 -5.37
CA PRO A 344 16.10 11.08 -4.87
C PRO A 344 15.88 12.09 -6.00
N GLY A 345 15.53 13.32 -5.64
CA GLY A 345 15.24 14.39 -6.57
C GLY A 345 14.58 15.56 -5.85
N LEU A 346 14.16 16.58 -6.60
CA LEU A 346 13.46 17.74 -6.06
C LEU A 346 12.01 17.38 -5.71
N GLY A 347 11.54 17.83 -4.55
CA GLY A 347 10.16 17.69 -4.09
C GLY A 347 9.94 16.59 -3.04
N VAL A 348 8.79 16.62 -2.38
CA VAL A 348 8.41 15.67 -1.32
C VAL A 348 7.47 14.60 -1.87
N PRO A 349 7.87 13.31 -1.88
CA PRO A 349 6.96 12.21 -2.21
C PRO A 349 5.86 12.04 -1.16
N MET A 350 4.63 11.82 -1.64
CA MET A 350 3.41 11.67 -0.86
C MET A 350 2.54 10.55 -1.45
N VAL A 351 1.73 9.93 -0.60
CA VAL A 351 0.60 9.10 -1.01
C VAL A 351 -0.67 9.92 -0.80
N CYS A 352 -1.44 10.11 -1.87
CA CYS A 352 -2.79 10.66 -1.79
C CYS A 352 -3.79 9.52 -1.83
N ILE A 353 -4.82 9.60 -1.00
CA ILE A 353 -5.95 8.68 -1.01
C ILE A 353 -7.08 9.36 -1.74
N ARG A 354 -7.67 8.65 -2.70
CA ARG A 354 -8.95 8.97 -3.29
C ARG A 354 -10.03 8.11 -2.64
N GLU A 355 -11.10 8.71 -2.17
CA GLU A 355 -12.28 8.04 -1.62
C GLU A 355 -13.34 7.81 -2.71
N ARG A 356 -14.21 6.81 -2.50
CA ARG A 356 -15.27 6.46 -3.45
C ARG A 356 -16.46 7.42 -3.38
N LYS A 357 -16.73 8.10 -4.49
CA LYS A 357 -17.85 9.02 -4.69
C LYS A 357 -19.11 8.26 -5.14
N PRO A 358 -20.33 8.81 -4.97
CA PRO A 358 -21.56 8.12 -5.36
C PRO A 358 -21.66 7.73 -6.85
N ALA A 359 -20.95 8.43 -7.74
CA ALA A 359 -20.88 8.13 -9.18
C ALA A 359 -19.82 7.06 -9.53
N ASP A 360 -18.96 6.67 -8.59
CA ASP A 360 -17.85 5.76 -8.82
C ASP A 360 -18.29 4.29 -8.85
N LYS A 361 -18.82 3.88 -10.01
CA LYS A 361 -19.16 2.48 -10.29
C LYS A 361 -17.92 1.57 -10.23
N TRP A 362 -16.80 2.02 -10.78
CA TRP A 362 -15.61 1.21 -11.07
C TRP A 362 -14.40 1.42 -10.14
N TYR A 363 -14.51 2.27 -9.13
CA TYR A 363 -13.44 2.45 -8.13
C TYR A 363 -13.78 1.71 -6.82
N PRO A 364 -12.77 1.15 -6.12
CA PRO A 364 -12.96 0.63 -4.78
C PRO A 364 -13.13 1.77 -3.77
N GLU A 365 -13.48 1.44 -2.52
CA GLU A 365 -13.74 2.40 -1.43
C GLU A 365 -12.60 3.42 -1.21
N GLU A 366 -11.35 2.97 -1.29
CA GLU A 366 -10.15 3.82 -1.22
C GLU A 366 -9.12 3.41 -2.28
N VAL A 367 -8.50 4.40 -2.93
CA VAL A 367 -7.43 4.22 -3.92
C VAL A 367 -6.23 5.10 -3.54
N PRO A 368 -5.12 4.51 -3.05
CA PRO A 368 -3.87 5.25 -2.85
C PRO A 368 -3.14 5.44 -4.19
N PHE A 369 -2.59 6.63 -4.43
CA PHE A 369 -1.74 6.94 -5.58
C PHE A 369 -0.57 7.86 -5.19
N ALA A 370 0.50 7.83 -5.99
CA ALA A 370 1.73 8.58 -5.70
C ALA A 370 1.65 10.02 -6.24
N VAL A 371 2.20 10.96 -5.48
CA VAL A 371 2.28 12.39 -5.81
C VAL A 371 3.63 12.92 -5.32
N THR A 372 4.26 13.83 -6.06
CA THR A 372 5.44 14.57 -5.55
C THR A 372 5.14 16.06 -5.54
N GLY A 373 5.30 16.71 -4.39
CA GLY A 373 5.05 18.15 -4.23
C GLY A 373 6.34 18.99 -4.29
N ILE A 374 6.38 20.01 -5.15
CA ILE A 374 7.46 21.01 -5.23
C ILE A 374 6.89 22.39 -4.91
N LEU A 375 7.45 23.06 -3.91
CA LEU A 375 7.05 24.41 -3.53
C LEU A 375 7.88 25.45 -4.29
N ARG A 376 7.22 26.29 -5.07
CA ARG A 376 7.78 27.45 -5.79
C ARG A 376 7.36 28.74 -5.10
N PRO A 377 8.28 29.56 -4.57
CA PRO A 377 7.95 30.89 -4.09
C PRO A 377 7.47 31.80 -5.23
N GLU A 378 6.53 32.70 -4.96
CA GLU A 378 6.16 33.74 -5.92
C GLU A 378 7.26 34.81 -6.01
N ALA A 379 7.48 35.36 -7.22
CA ALA A 379 8.72 36.07 -7.55
C ALA A 379 8.94 37.38 -6.77
N GLU A 380 7.85 38.04 -6.35
CA GLU A 380 7.88 39.38 -5.73
C GLU A 380 7.69 39.36 -4.20
N MET A 381 7.59 38.18 -3.57
CA MET A 381 7.33 38.08 -2.12
C MET A 381 8.55 38.40 -1.25
N ASN A 382 8.38 39.27 -0.26
CA ASN A 382 9.32 39.35 0.87
C ASN A 382 9.06 38.18 1.85
N LEU A 383 10.12 37.68 2.49
CA LEU A 383 9.99 36.70 3.59
C LEU A 383 9.26 37.32 4.78
N TYR A 384 8.72 36.49 5.68
CA TYR A 384 7.96 36.94 6.86
C TYR A 384 8.57 38.16 7.57
N ASP A 385 7.87 39.28 7.47
CA ASP A 385 8.14 40.50 8.21
C ASP A 385 6.95 40.79 9.13
N ALA A 386 7.15 40.50 10.43
CA ALA A 386 6.18 40.76 11.48
C ALA A 386 5.74 42.23 11.53
N THR A 387 6.58 43.16 11.09
CA THR A 387 6.28 44.59 11.09
C THR A 387 5.30 44.98 9.98
N VAL A 388 5.32 44.25 8.85
CA VAL A 388 4.38 44.43 7.74
C VAL A 388 3.01 43.85 8.10
N GLU A 389 2.97 42.65 8.69
CA GLU A 389 1.70 42.06 9.18
C GLU A 389 1.08 42.89 10.30
N ALA A 390 1.88 43.41 11.24
CA ALA A 390 1.39 44.31 12.29
C ALA A 390 0.94 45.70 11.78
N ALA A 391 1.32 46.08 10.56
CA ALA A 391 0.89 47.33 9.92
C ALA A 391 -0.43 47.21 9.13
N ILE A 392 -1.00 46.00 8.96
CA ILE A 392 -2.29 45.80 8.30
C ILE A 392 -3.40 46.38 9.21
N PRO A 393 -4.21 47.35 8.75
CA PRO A 393 -5.22 47.98 9.60
C PRO A 393 -6.28 46.99 10.06
N SER A 394 -6.57 46.95 11.35
CA SER A 394 -7.57 46.09 11.98
C SER A 394 -8.92 46.16 11.26
N GLY A 395 -9.37 45.02 10.71
CA GLY A 395 -10.61 44.92 9.93
C GLY A 395 -10.41 44.87 8.41
N THR A 396 -9.18 45.01 7.92
CA THR A 396 -8.85 44.70 6.51
C THR A 396 -8.65 43.19 6.37
N HIS A 397 -9.30 42.55 5.39
CA HIS A 397 -9.08 41.14 5.05
C HIS A 397 -8.24 41.04 3.78
N VAL A 398 -7.06 40.44 3.88
CA VAL A 398 -6.11 40.28 2.76
C VAL A 398 -5.88 38.79 2.49
N GLU A 399 -6.14 38.36 1.25
CA GLU A 399 -5.76 37.03 0.76
C GLU A 399 -4.64 37.19 -0.25
N GLN A 400 -3.47 36.62 0.05
CA GLN A 400 -2.27 36.75 -0.79
C GLN A 400 -1.74 35.37 -1.19
N VAL A 401 -1.62 35.11 -2.48
CA VAL A 401 -0.87 33.95 -2.99
C VAL A 401 0.61 34.24 -2.82
N VAL A 402 1.30 33.38 -2.06
CA VAL A 402 2.71 33.59 -1.66
C VAL A 402 3.66 32.55 -2.25
N ALA A 403 3.12 31.39 -2.61
CA ALA A 403 3.83 30.29 -3.24
C ALA A 403 2.84 29.40 -4.02
N LYS A 404 3.37 28.56 -4.89
CA LYS A 404 2.65 27.46 -5.54
C LYS A 404 3.23 26.13 -5.08
N LEU A 405 2.38 25.14 -4.84
CA LEU A 405 2.76 23.74 -4.66
C LEU A 405 2.41 22.99 -5.96
N GLU A 406 3.41 22.77 -6.79
CA GLU A 406 3.32 21.94 -7.98
C GLU A 406 3.23 20.47 -7.55
N LEU A 407 2.12 19.81 -7.85
CA LEU A 407 1.85 18.41 -7.54
C LEU A 407 2.01 17.57 -8.81
N TYR A 408 3.06 16.76 -8.88
CA TYR A 408 3.39 15.93 -10.05
C TYR A 408 2.96 14.47 -9.89
N ASP A 409 2.49 13.82 -10.97
CA ASP A 409 2.43 12.35 -11.08
C ASP A 409 3.86 11.81 -11.34
N PRO A 410 4.52 11.14 -10.37
CA PRO A 410 5.92 10.72 -10.50
C PRO A 410 6.14 9.59 -11.51
N ARG A 411 5.07 8.95 -11.99
CA ARG A 411 5.13 7.86 -12.98
C ARG A 411 5.18 8.37 -14.42
N THR A 412 4.73 9.61 -14.65
CA THR A 412 4.82 10.29 -15.97
C THR A 412 5.91 11.36 -16.00
N SER A 413 6.19 11.99 -14.86
CA SER A 413 7.11 13.12 -14.75
C SER A 413 8.50 12.62 -14.40
N GLY A 414 9.47 12.78 -15.30
CA GLY A 414 10.86 12.32 -15.14
C GLY A 414 11.70 13.32 -14.35
N ASP A 415 12.14 14.34 -15.08
CA ASP A 415 12.84 15.52 -14.57
C ASP A 415 11.88 16.72 -14.54
N VAL A 416 12.29 17.77 -13.81
CA VAL A 416 11.59 19.05 -13.68
C VAL A 416 12.56 20.21 -13.85
N GLU A 417 12.04 21.38 -14.27
CA GLU A 417 12.89 22.56 -14.38
C GLU A 417 13.21 23.16 -13.00
N PHE A 418 14.49 23.39 -12.74
CA PHE A 418 14.99 24.18 -11.62
C PHE A 418 16.17 25.04 -12.10
N ASN A 419 16.06 26.36 -11.92
CA ASN A 419 17.08 27.34 -12.33
C ASN A 419 17.53 27.19 -13.81
N CYS A 420 16.55 27.07 -14.72
CA CYS A 420 16.74 26.84 -16.16
C CYS A 420 17.54 25.57 -16.52
N ARG A 421 17.52 24.55 -15.65
CA ARG A 421 18.11 23.23 -15.87
C ARG A 421 17.10 22.14 -15.53
N GLN A 422 17.24 20.96 -16.12
CA GLN A 422 16.46 19.78 -15.72
C GLN A 422 17.13 19.11 -14.51
N VAL A 423 16.34 18.83 -13.47
CA VAL A 423 16.75 18.06 -12.29
C VAL A 423 15.76 16.91 -12.05
N PRO A 424 16.21 15.74 -11.55
CA PRO A 424 15.29 14.63 -11.27
C PRO A 424 14.20 15.04 -10.29
N LEU A 425 12.96 14.61 -10.56
CA LEU A 425 11.86 14.67 -9.60
C LEU A 425 12.09 13.62 -8.50
N ALA A 426 11.80 13.94 -7.23
CA ALA A 426 11.78 12.93 -6.17
C ALA A 426 10.65 11.92 -6.40
N LYS A 427 10.88 10.63 -6.18
CA LYS A 427 9.85 9.60 -6.45
C LYS A 427 9.83 8.52 -5.39
N ASP A 428 8.62 8.07 -5.11
CA ASP A 428 8.35 6.75 -4.54
C ASP A 428 7.08 6.17 -5.18
N THR A 429 7.24 5.38 -6.25
CA THR A 429 6.12 4.71 -6.92
C THR A 429 5.65 3.46 -6.17
N THR A 430 6.44 2.99 -5.20
CA THR A 430 6.11 1.85 -4.36
C THR A 430 5.28 2.25 -3.12
N ALA A 431 5.37 3.50 -2.68
CA ALA A 431 4.65 4.01 -1.51
C ALA A 431 3.13 3.73 -1.48
N PRO A 432 2.35 3.94 -2.56
CA PRO A 432 0.90 3.66 -2.53
C PRO A 432 0.59 2.19 -2.27
N TYR A 433 1.37 1.29 -2.87
CA TYR A 433 1.27 -0.16 -2.64
C TYR A 433 1.70 -0.54 -1.22
N ALA A 434 2.73 0.10 -0.68
CA ALA A 434 3.17 -0.12 0.68
C ALA A 434 2.13 0.36 1.72
N TYR A 435 1.51 1.52 1.48
CA TYR A 435 0.41 2.08 2.28
C TYR A 435 -0.80 1.14 2.31
N LEU A 436 -1.27 0.68 1.14
CA LEU A 436 -2.36 -0.29 1.04
C LEU A 436 -2.08 -1.58 1.85
N LEU A 437 -0.82 -2.00 1.87
CA LEU A 437 -0.34 -3.18 2.60
C LEU A 437 -0.01 -2.93 4.08
N SER A 438 0.01 -1.67 4.55
CA SER A 438 0.13 -1.31 5.96
C SER A 438 -1.23 -1.07 6.61
N GLU A 439 -2.13 -0.32 5.98
CA GLU A 439 -3.44 0.05 6.54
C GLU A 439 -4.42 -1.13 6.63
N THR A 440 -4.24 -2.16 5.81
CA THR A 440 -4.92 -3.47 5.93
C THR A 440 -4.60 -4.24 7.23
N ARG A 441 -4.13 -3.57 8.29
CA ARG A 441 -3.76 -4.13 9.60
C ARG A 441 -4.36 -3.44 10.84
N GLY A 442 -5.10 -2.33 10.72
CA GLY A 442 -5.74 -1.62 11.83
C GLY A 442 -7.24 -1.94 11.97
N ASP A 443 -7.64 -2.57 13.08
CA ASP A 443 -8.99 -2.84 13.66
C ASP A 443 -10.16 -3.32 12.78
N SER A 444 -10.05 -3.30 11.46
CA SER A 444 -10.98 -3.84 10.46
C SER A 444 -10.67 -5.30 10.09
N LYS A 445 -9.96 -6.05 10.96
CA LYS A 445 -9.53 -7.46 10.73
C LYS A 445 -10.65 -8.50 10.60
N LEU A 446 -11.90 -8.06 10.66
CA LEU A 446 -13.08 -8.86 10.33
C LEU A 446 -13.95 -8.22 9.22
N LYS A 447 -13.66 -7.02 8.73
CA LYS A 447 -14.37 -6.44 7.56
C LYS A 447 -13.70 -6.89 6.26
N ALA A 448 -12.51 -6.37 5.97
CA ALA A 448 -11.72 -6.72 4.78
C ALA A 448 -11.21 -8.19 4.72
N MET A 449 -11.35 -8.96 5.81
CA MET A 449 -11.02 -10.39 5.88
C MET A 449 -12.24 -11.31 6.12
N HIS A 450 -13.47 -10.78 6.13
CA HIS A 450 -14.63 -11.64 5.93
C HIS A 450 -14.91 -11.76 4.43
N PRO A 451 -14.74 -12.94 3.80
CA PRO A 451 -15.14 -13.16 2.40
C PRO A 451 -16.66 -13.04 2.12
N TYR A 452 -17.43 -12.42 3.04
CA TYR A 452 -18.89 -12.41 3.11
C TYR A 452 -19.53 -11.16 3.77
N LYS A 453 -18.80 -10.07 4.06
CA LYS A 453 -19.42 -8.88 4.71
C LYS A 453 -19.37 -7.56 3.95
N ASP A 454 -18.29 -7.25 3.25
CA ASP A 454 -18.28 -6.08 2.36
C ASP A 454 -18.80 -6.48 0.97
N MET A 455 -20.14 -6.51 0.84
CA MET A 455 -20.81 -6.59 -0.47
C MET A 455 -20.69 -5.27 -1.26
N THR A 456 -20.27 -4.18 -0.61
CA THR A 456 -20.07 -2.85 -1.21
C THR A 456 -18.92 -2.78 -2.21
N ASN A 457 -17.93 -3.64 -2.06
CA ASN A 457 -16.65 -3.57 -2.77
C ASN A 457 -16.36 -4.83 -3.60
N GLN A 458 -17.38 -5.44 -4.19
CA GLN A 458 -17.27 -6.59 -5.11
C GLN A 458 -17.40 -6.15 -6.57
N GLY A 459 -16.66 -6.81 -7.45
CA GLY A 459 -16.66 -6.56 -8.89
C GLY A 459 -15.27 -6.26 -9.47
N LEU A 460 -15.29 -5.76 -10.70
CA LEU A 460 -14.12 -5.28 -11.44
C LEU A 460 -13.82 -3.82 -11.05
N PHE A 461 -12.58 -3.56 -10.66
CA PHE A 461 -12.11 -2.26 -10.22
C PHE A 461 -10.92 -1.78 -11.02
N ILE A 462 -10.93 -0.49 -11.33
CA ILE A 462 -9.78 0.24 -11.85
C ILE A 462 -9.07 0.96 -10.71
N LEU A 463 -7.75 0.96 -10.74
CA LEU A 463 -6.94 1.72 -9.77
C LEU A 463 -6.74 3.17 -10.25
N GLU A 464 -6.98 3.44 -11.54
CA GLU A 464 -6.63 4.68 -12.23
C GLU A 464 -7.71 5.06 -13.26
N PRO A 465 -7.89 6.35 -13.58
CA PRO A 465 -8.62 6.76 -14.78
C PRO A 465 -7.98 6.14 -16.02
N HIS A 466 -8.77 5.44 -16.82
CA HIS A 466 -8.33 4.80 -18.05
C HIS A 466 -7.69 5.84 -19.00
N ARG A 467 -6.53 5.50 -19.58
CA ARG A 467 -5.86 6.34 -20.58
C ARG A 467 -5.94 5.69 -21.95
N LYS A 468 -6.36 6.46 -22.96
CA LYS A 468 -6.49 5.96 -24.33
C LYS A 468 -5.17 5.34 -24.83
N GLY A 469 -5.24 4.12 -25.37
CA GLY A 469 -4.08 3.36 -25.84
C GLY A 469 -3.35 2.55 -24.75
N LYS A 470 -3.94 2.41 -23.56
CA LYS A 470 -3.49 1.46 -22.53
C LYS A 470 -4.21 0.12 -22.65
N ILE A 471 -3.48 -0.95 -22.34
CA ILE A 471 -4.00 -2.30 -22.25
C ILE A 471 -4.29 -2.63 -20.77
N PRO A 472 -5.52 -3.01 -20.40
CA PRO A 472 -5.82 -3.48 -19.05
C PRO A 472 -5.15 -4.82 -18.73
N VAL A 473 -4.51 -4.90 -17.56
CA VAL A 473 -4.08 -6.15 -16.93
C VAL A 473 -5.01 -6.41 -15.76
N ILE A 474 -5.91 -7.39 -15.91
CA ILE A 474 -6.91 -7.71 -14.89
C ILE A 474 -6.42 -8.87 -14.04
N PHE A 475 -6.20 -8.58 -12.77
CA PHE A 475 -5.77 -9.55 -11.77
C PHE A 475 -6.98 -10.25 -11.11
N VAL A 476 -7.01 -11.58 -11.18
CA VAL A 476 -8.08 -12.42 -10.61
C VAL A 476 -7.51 -13.32 -9.51
N HIS A 477 -7.80 -12.98 -8.25
CA HIS A 477 -7.24 -13.68 -7.09
C HIS A 477 -7.82 -15.09 -6.87
N GLY A 478 -7.14 -15.91 -6.07
CA GLY A 478 -7.57 -17.26 -5.70
C GLY A 478 -8.59 -17.32 -4.56
N LEU A 479 -8.90 -18.56 -4.15
CA LEU A 479 -9.76 -18.90 -3.00
C LEU A 479 -9.18 -18.36 -1.68
N LEU A 480 -10.03 -17.75 -0.84
CA LEU A 480 -9.64 -17.10 0.44
C LEU A 480 -8.50 -16.05 0.29
N SER A 481 -8.37 -15.46 -0.89
CA SER A 481 -7.42 -14.38 -1.22
C SER A 481 -8.16 -13.07 -1.54
N ALA A 482 -7.41 -12.00 -1.83
CA ALA A 482 -7.94 -10.67 -2.15
C ALA A 482 -7.02 -9.89 -3.11
N PRO A 483 -7.51 -8.79 -3.73
CA PRO A 483 -6.76 -7.99 -4.72
C PRO A 483 -5.35 -7.57 -4.30
N TYR A 484 -5.14 -7.20 -3.04
CA TYR A 484 -3.83 -6.74 -2.53
C TYR A 484 -2.70 -7.77 -2.71
N THR A 485 -3.00 -9.06 -2.95
CA THR A 485 -1.95 -10.04 -3.22
C THR A 485 -1.16 -9.75 -4.50
N TRP A 486 -1.73 -8.97 -5.42
CA TRP A 486 -1.12 -8.57 -6.69
C TRP A 486 -0.27 -7.30 -6.62
N ALA A 487 -0.26 -6.59 -5.49
CA ALA A 487 0.48 -5.35 -5.29
C ALA A 487 1.96 -5.44 -5.69
N GLY A 488 2.60 -6.61 -5.49
CA GLY A 488 3.98 -6.84 -5.95
C GLY A 488 4.15 -6.78 -7.47
N ILE A 489 3.23 -7.38 -8.24
CA ILE A 489 3.29 -7.35 -9.72
C ILE A 489 2.88 -5.97 -10.24
N ALA A 490 1.84 -5.37 -9.67
CA ALA A 490 1.39 -4.03 -10.04
C ALA A 490 2.48 -2.96 -9.81
N ASN A 491 3.19 -3.04 -8.68
CA ASN A 491 4.37 -2.21 -8.38
C ASN A 491 5.47 -2.31 -9.45
N GLU A 492 5.76 -3.52 -9.96
CA GLU A 492 6.72 -3.67 -11.05
C GLU A 492 6.19 -3.11 -12.38
N ILE A 493 4.90 -3.31 -12.70
CA ILE A 493 4.30 -2.78 -13.94
C ILE A 493 4.39 -1.24 -13.95
N ASP A 494 3.99 -0.59 -12.86
CA ASP A 494 3.97 0.87 -12.75
C ASP A 494 5.37 1.51 -12.71
N SER A 495 6.38 0.76 -12.26
CA SER A 495 7.74 1.28 -12.09
C SER A 495 8.69 0.95 -13.25
N ASN A 496 8.32 0.03 -14.15
CA ASN A 496 9.05 -0.23 -15.39
C ASN A 496 8.49 0.70 -16.50
N PRO A 497 9.22 1.72 -17.00
CA PRO A 497 8.64 2.74 -17.88
C PRO A 497 8.02 2.20 -19.18
N ASP A 498 8.57 1.12 -19.75
CA ASP A 498 8.05 0.49 -20.96
C ASP A 498 6.70 -0.22 -20.73
N LEU A 499 6.48 -0.74 -19.52
CA LEU A 499 5.23 -1.36 -19.10
C LEU A 499 4.23 -0.30 -18.62
N ALA A 500 4.66 0.64 -17.77
CA ALA A 500 3.85 1.75 -17.29
C ALA A 500 3.31 2.62 -18.44
N ALA A 501 4.03 2.72 -19.57
CA ALA A 501 3.57 3.41 -20.77
C ALA A 501 2.48 2.65 -21.57
N ARG A 502 2.35 1.31 -21.40
CA ARG A 502 1.44 0.48 -22.21
C ARG A 502 0.33 -0.22 -21.43
N TYR A 503 0.49 -0.39 -20.12
CA TYR A 503 -0.44 -1.12 -19.27
C TYR A 503 -1.11 -0.24 -18.22
N GLU A 504 -2.21 -0.75 -17.69
CA GLU A 504 -2.89 -0.25 -16.49
C GLU A 504 -3.38 -1.46 -15.66
N ALA A 505 -3.19 -1.39 -14.34
CA ALA A 505 -3.52 -2.49 -13.44
C ALA A 505 -4.96 -2.38 -12.94
N TRP A 506 -5.76 -3.41 -13.22
CA TRP A 506 -7.14 -3.56 -12.79
C TRP A 506 -7.26 -4.82 -11.90
N ALA A 507 -8.25 -4.86 -11.01
CA ALA A 507 -8.43 -6.00 -10.12
C ALA A 507 -9.89 -6.45 -10.03
N PHE A 508 -10.12 -7.76 -10.00
CA PHE A 508 -11.44 -8.34 -9.77
C PHE A 508 -11.54 -8.88 -8.34
N HIS A 509 -12.44 -8.33 -7.53
CA HIS A 509 -12.78 -8.85 -6.20
C HIS A 509 -14.12 -9.59 -6.21
N TYR A 510 -14.14 -10.81 -5.67
CA TYR A 510 -15.33 -11.66 -5.71
C TYR A 510 -15.44 -12.56 -4.46
N PRO A 511 -16.66 -12.98 -4.07
CA PRO A 511 -16.90 -13.78 -2.87
C PRO A 511 -16.41 -15.22 -3.05
N THR A 512 -15.17 -15.49 -2.65
CA THR A 512 -14.42 -16.69 -3.08
C THR A 512 -15.03 -18.05 -2.72
N GLY A 513 -15.96 -18.15 -1.76
CA GLY A 513 -16.65 -19.41 -1.45
C GLY A 513 -18.08 -19.50 -1.97
N ALA A 514 -18.62 -18.47 -2.63
CA ALA A 514 -19.76 -18.64 -3.53
C ALA A 514 -19.33 -19.52 -4.74
N PRO A 515 -20.23 -20.04 -5.59
CA PRO A 515 -19.85 -20.83 -6.76
C PRO A 515 -19.09 -19.94 -7.76
N PHE A 516 -17.84 -20.25 -8.11
CA PHE A 516 -17.01 -19.37 -8.96
C PHE A 516 -17.57 -19.17 -10.39
N MET A 517 -18.51 -20.00 -10.82
CA MET A 517 -19.27 -19.77 -12.07
C MET A 517 -19.93 -18.38 -12.05
N GLU A 518 -20.52 -18.00 -10.91
CA GLU A 518 -21.23 -16.74 -10.77
C GLU A 518 -20.28 -15.56 -10.86
N SER A 519 -19.11 -15.69 -10.22
CA SER A 519 -18.02 -14.74 -10.35
C SER A 519 -17.48 -14.64 -11.78
N ALA A 520 -17.50 -15.72 -12.56
CA ALA A 520 -17.10 -15.70 -13.97
C ALA A 520 -18.15 -15.07 -14.89
N ALA A 521 -19.45 -15.21 -14.60
CA ALA A 521 -20.52 -14.50 -15.28
C ALA A 521 -20.46 -12.99 -14.97
N VAL A 522 -20.38 -12.62 -13.68
CA VAL A 522 -20.24 -11.22 -13.24
C VAL A 522 -19.02 -10.54 -13.87
N LEU A 523 -17.86 -11.21 -13.91
CA LEU A 523 -16.66 -10.66 -14.57
C LEU A 523 -16.90 -10.39 -16.07
N ARG A 524 -17.54 -11.32 -16.78
CA ARG A 524 -17.85 -11.19 -18.22
C ARG A 524 -18.79 -10.02 -18.49
N ASP A 525 -19.84 -9.88 -17.68
CA ASP A 525 -20.80 -8.78 -17.82
C ASP A 525 -20.17 -7.43 -17.49
N GLN A 526 -19.38 -7.36 -16.41
CA GLN A 526 -18.68 -6.14 -16.01
C GLN A 526 -17.58 -5.74 -17.00
N LEU A 527 -16.86 -6.71 -17.59
CA LEU A 527 -15.93 -6.48 -18.71
C LEU A 527 -16.63 -5.81 -19.89
N ASN A 528 -17.76 -6.34 -20.33
CA ASN A 528 -18.51 -5.77 -21.45
C ASN A 528 -19.06 -4.37 -21.13
N GLN A 529 -19.56 -4.16 -19.90
CA GLN A 529 -20.05 -2.87 -19.44
C GLN A 529 -18.93 -1.82 -19.39
N ILE A 530 -17.82 -2.07 -18.69
CA ILE A 530 -16.77 -1.07 -18.47
C ILE A 530 -16.13 -0.63 -19.79
N ILE A 531 -15.92 -1.56 -20.72
CA ILE A 531 -15.34 -1.27 -22.05
C ILE A 531 -16.32 -0.43 -22.89
N THR A 532 -17.62 -0.70 -22.81
CA THR A 532 -18.65 0.07 -23.51
C THR A 532 -18.82 1.47 -22.92
N GLU A 533 -18.68 1.61 -21.59
CA GLU A 533 -18.75 2.90 -20.89
C GLU A 533 -17.49 3.77 -21.14
N MET A 534 -16.29 3.16 -21.20
CA MET A 534 -15.01 3.85 -21.42
C MET A 534 -14.73 4.18 -22.88
N ASP A 535 -15.10 3.31 -23.81
CA ASP A 535 -15.02 3.58 -25.25
C ASP A 535 -16.36 3.29 -25.98
N PRO A 536 -17.35 4.18 -25.83
CA PRO A 536 -18.60 4.11 -26.59
C PRO A 536 -18.39 4.25 -28.11
N SER A 537 -17.25 4.83 -28.52
CA SER A 537 -16.92 5.09 -29.94
C SER A 537 -16.35 3.88 -30.66
N GLY A 538 -15.73 2.96 -29.91
CA GLY A 538 -15.04 1.79 -30.42
C GLY A 538 -13.68 2.04 -31.08
N PHE A 539 -13.05 3.19 -30.82
CA PHE A 539 -11.77 3.57 -31.38
C PHE A 539 -10.56 3.31 -30.48
N ASP A 540 -10.74 2.90 -29.22
CA ASP A 540 -9.65 2.33 -28.43
C ASP A 540 -9.52 0.83 -28.68
N ARG A 541 -8.42 0.47 -29.34
CA ARG A 541 -8.09 -0.92 -29.67
C ARG A 541 -7.32 -1.63 -28.56
N ASP A 542 -6.58 -0.90 -27.74
CA ASP A 542 -5.73 -1.46 -26.70
C ASP A 542 -6.54 -1.75 -25.42
N LEU A 543 -7.56 -0.94 -25.13
CA LEU A 543 -8.61 -1.23 -24.14
C LEU A 543 -9.31 -2.59 -24.40
N ARG A 544 -9.32 -3.05 -25.66
CA ARG A 544 -9.94 -4.31 -26.10
C ARG A 544 -8.94 -5.46 -26.30
N ASN A 545 -7.72 -5.32 -25.79
CA ASN A 545 -6.64 -6.29 -25.93
C ASN A 545 -6.21 -6.82 -24.55
N ILE A 546 -7.18 -7.13 -23.67
CA ILE A 546 -6.98 -7.33 -22.23
C ILE A 546 -6.11 -8.55 -21.93
N VAL A 547 -5.25 -8.43 -20.90
CA VAL A 547 -4.52 -9.55 -20.30
C VAL A 547 -5.19 -9.97 -19.00
N LEU A 548 -5.65 -11.22 -18.92
CA LEU A 548 -6.12 -11.81 -17.66
C LEU A 548 -4.98 -12.53 -16.94
N VAL A 549 -4.79 -12.24 -15.64
CA VAL A 549 -3.79 -12.91 -14.79
C VAL A 549 -4.52 -13.57 -13.62
N GLY A 550 -4.65 -14.90 -13.66
CA GLY A 550 -5.42 -15.68 -12.70
C GLY A 550 -4.53 -16.54 -11.80
N HIS A 551 -4.60 -16.32 -10.48
CA HIS A 551 -3.93 -17.19 -9.49
C HIS A 551 -4.90 -18.22 -8.94
N SER A 552 -4.44 -19.47 -8.82
CA SER A 552 -5.22 -20.56 -8.23
C SER A 552 -6.59 -20.67 -8.92
N MET A 553 -7.68 -20.77 -8.14
CA MET A 553 -9.07 -20.73 -8.60
C MET A 553 -9.43 -19.52 -9.47
N GLY A 554 -8.76 -18.37 -9.29
CA GLY A 554 -8.94 -17.20 -10.16
C GLY A 554 -8.54 -17.47 -11.62
N GLY A 555 -7.64 -18.43 -11.85
CA GLY A 555 -7.36 -18.92 -13.20
C GLY A 555 -8.47 -19.77 -13.80
N LEU A 556 -9.33 -20.42 -13.00
CA LEU A 556 -10.54 -21.08 -13.54
C LEU A 556 -11.54 -20.02 -14.01
N ILE A 557 -11.75 -18.96 -13.22
CA ILE A 557 -12.56 -17.80 -13.61
C ILE A 557 -12.02 -17.15 -14.90
N ALA A 558 -10.69 -16.96 -14.99
CA ALA A 558 -10.04 -16.44 -16.20
C ALA A 558 -10.18 -17.38 -17.41
N LYS A 559 -10.07 -18.71 -17.22
CA LYS A 559 -10.32 -19.69 -18.30
C LYS A 559 -11.73 -19.55 -18.85
N LEU A 560 -12.73 -19.39 -17.98
CA LEU A 560 -14.14 -19.19 -18.37
C LEU A 560 -14.41 -17.87 -19.11
N GLN A 561 -13.43 -16.97 -19.24
CA GLN A 561 -13.50 -15.79 -20.12
C GLN A 561 -12.99 -16.06 -21.53
N VAL A 562 -12.30 -17.18 -21.79
CA VAL A 562 -11.59 -17.45 -23.07
C VAL A 562 -11.98 -18.79 -23.69
N THR A 563 -13.15 -19.31 -23.30
CA THR A 563 -13.74 -20.57 -23.77
C THR A 563 -15.21 -20.35 -24.10
N ASP A 564 -15.72 -20.97 -25.15
CA ASP A 564 -17.17 -21.08 -25.36
C ASP A 564 -17.68 -22.33 -24.63
N SER A 565 -18.76 -22.20 -23.85
CA SER A 565 -19.27 -23.33 -23.06
C SER A 565 -20.07 -24.34 -23.87
N GLY A 566 -20.76 -23.88 -24.93
CA GLY A 566 -21.73 -24.66 -25.69
C GLY A 566 -22.74 -25.35 -24.76
N ASN A 567 -22.96 -26.65 -24.97
CA ASN A 567 -23.72 -27.49 -24.04
C ASN A 567 -22.83 -28.15 -22.97
N THR A 568 -21.50 -28.10 -23.12
CA THR A 568 -20.57 -28.96 -22.38
C THR A 568 -20.67 -28.78 -20.87
N LEU A 569 -20.78 -27.55 -20.36
CA LEU A 569 -20.90 -27.33 -18.92
C LEU A 569 -22.25 -27.83 -18.39
N TRP A 570 -23.35 -27.52 -19.08
CA TRP A 570 -24.68 -27.96 -18.69
C TRP A 570 -24.83 -29.49 -18.68
N GLU A 571 -24.22 -30.17 -19.65
CA GLU A 571 -24.17 -31.64 -19.68
C GLU A 571 -23.43 -32.25 -18.48
N HIS A 572 -22.57 -31.50 -17.78
CA HIS A 572 -21.94 -31.93 -16.53
C HIS A 572 -22.73 -31.52 -15.26
N VAL A 573 -23.81 -30.73 -15.40
CA VAL A 573 -24.75 -30.34 -14.34
C VAL A 573 -26.01 -31.21 -14.34
N ALA A 574 -26.58 -31.45 -15.52
CA ALA A 574 -27.87 -32.10 -15.71
C ALA A 574 -27.84 -33.25 -16.75
N PHE A 575 -28.91 -34.03 -16.77
CA PHE A 575 -29.24 -35.08 -17.74
C PHE A 575 -30.27 -34.61 -18.79
N GLN A 576 -30.92 -33.48 -18.54
CA GLN A 576 -31.98 -32.90 -19.38
C GLN A 576 -31.56 -31.49 -19.84
N PRO A 577 -31.99 -31.01 -21.01
CA PRO A 577 -31.67 -29.65 -21.46
C PRO A 577 -32.35 -28.59 -20.58
N LEU A 578 -31.72 -27.41 -20.45
CA LEU A 578 -32.25 -26.30 -19.64
C LEU A 578 -33.69 -25.89 -20.05
N SER A 579 -34.02 -26.01 -21.35
CA SER A 579 -35.34 -25.67 -21.89
C SER A 579 -36.45 -26.67 -21.56
N SER A 580 -36.15 -27.84 -20.98
CA SER A 580 -37.16 -28.80 -20.54
C SER A 580 -37.35 -28.84 -19.02
N LEU A 581 -36.67 -27.96 -18.27
CA LEU A 581 -36.86 -27.86 -16.83
C LEU A 581 -38.13 -27.06 -16.52
N ASP A 582 -38.92 -27.53 -15.56
CA ASP A 582 -39.92 -26.69 -14.91
C ASP A 582 -39.20 -25.73 -13.96
N ALA A 583 -39.06 -24.48 -14.38
CA ALA A 583 -38.29 -23.47 -13.68
C ALA A 583 -38.82 -22.07 -14.03
N PRO A 584 -38.99 -21.16 -13.05
CA PRO A 584 -39.39 -19.77 -13.30
C PRO A 584 -38.44 -19.07 -14.29
N PRO A 585 -38.92 -18.13 -15.13
CA PRO A 585 -38.08 -17.46 -16.13
C PRO A 585 -36.80 -16.82 -15.55
N GLN A 586 -36.88 -16.24 -14.34
CA GLN A 586 -35.71 -15.67 -13.65
C GLN A 586 -34.64 -16.74 -13.32
N MET A 587 -35.05 -17.95 -12.94
CA MET A 587 -34.13 -19.07 -12.69
C MET A 587 -33.56 -19.63 -14.00
N GLN A 588 -34.36 -19.73 -15.05
CA GLN A 588 -33.86 -20.13 -16.37
C GLN A 588 -32.82 -19.14 -16.92
N HIS A 589 -33.00 -17.84 -16.70
CA HIS A 589 -32.03 -16.81 -17.07
C HIS A 589 -30.74 -16.96 -16.26
N TYR A 590 -30.84 -17.01 -14.92
CA TYR A 590 -29.69 -17.26 -14.05
C TYR A 590 -28.87 -18.48 -14.51
N LEU A 591 -29.51 -19.66 -14.67
CA LEU A 591 -28.82 -20.86 -15.14
C LEU A 591 -28.24 -20.73 -16.56
N ARG A 592 -28.87 -19.93 -17.45
CA ARG A 592 -28.34 -19.66 -18.78
C ARG A 592 -27.04 -18.88 -18.71
N ASP A 593 -27.02 -17.78 -17.96
CA ASP A 593 -25.86 -16.88 -17.84
C ASP A 593 -24.64 -17.59 -17.21
N GLN A 594 -24.91 -18.57 -16.33
CA GLN A 594 -23.89 -19.42 -15.70
C GLN A 594 -23.28 -20.47 -16.65
N PHE A 595 -24.08 -21.12 -17.51
CA PHE A 595 -23.68 -22.34 -18.22
C PHE A 595 -23.63 -22.23 -19.75
N TYR A 596 -24.22 -21.18 -20.33
CA TYR A 596 -24.34 -20.97 -21.77
C TYR A 596 -23.78 -19.60 -22.16
N PHE A 597 -22.49 -19.55 -22.49
CA PHE A 597 -21.78 -18.32 -22.83
C PHE A 597 -20.72 -18.55 -23.90
N THR A 598 -20.33 -17.48 -24.59
CA THR A 598 -19.12 -17.41 -25.39
C THR A 598 -17.99 -16.75 -24.58
N HIS A 599 -16.76 -16.88 -25.08
CA HIS A 599 -15.62 -16.11 -24.62
C HIS A 599 -15.89 -14.59 -24.68
N SER A 600 -15.17 -13.85 -23.82
CA SER A 600 -15.16 -12.40 -23.76
C SER A 600 -14.28 -11.86 -24.89
N PRO A 601 -14.84 -11.15 -25.90
CA PRO A 601 -14.14 -10.85 -27.16
C PRO A 601 -13.00 -9.84 -27.03
N ASN A 602 -12.88 -9.20 -25.86
CA ASN A 602 -11.88 -8.18 -25.56
C ASN A 602 -10.64 -8.74 -24.84
N VAL A 603 -10.55 -10.06 -24.64
CA VAL A 603 -9.41 -10.72 -23.96
C VAL A 603 -8.38 -11.19 -24.99
N GLY A 604 -7.25 -10.49 -25.04
CA GLY A 604 -6.15 -10.79 -25.98
C GLY A 604 -5.09 -11.76 -25.44
N ARG A 605 -5.09 -12.09 -24.15
CA ARG A 605 -4.13 -13.04 -23.52
C ARG A 605 -4.56 -13.53 -22.14
N VAL A 606 -4.14 -14.74 -21.76
CA VAL A 606 -4.32 -15.26 -20.38
C VAL A 606 -3.02 -15.83 -19.79
N ILE A 607 -2.80 -15.58 -18.50
CA ILE A 607 -1.71 -16.15 -17.69
C ILE A 607 -2.32 -16.87 -16.47
N PHE A 608 -2.09 -18.18 -16.37
CA PHE A 608 -2.48 -19.02 -15.24
C PHE A 608 -1.30 -19.20 -14.27
N ILE A 609 -1.54 -19.03 -12.97
CA ILE A 609 -0.51 -19.16 -11.93
C ILE A 609 -1.00 -20.15 -10.87
N GLY A 610 -0.45 -21.37 -10.86
CA GLY A 610 -0.85 -22.44 -9.94
C GLY A 610 -2.34 -22.83 -10.01
N THR A 611 -2.97 -22.71 -11.19
CA THR A 611 -4.41 -22.91 -11.36
C THR A 611 -4.81 -24.40 -11.35
N PRO A 612 -5.74 -24.86 -10.48
CA PRO A 612 -6.08 -26.28 -10.39
C PRO A 612 -7.04 -26.72 -11.51
N HIS A 613 -6.56 -26.80 -12.76
CA HIS A 613 -7.38 -27.16 -13.92
C HIS A 613 -7.98 -28.58 -13.83
N GLN A 614 -7.35 -29.50 -13.09
CA GLN A 614 -7.89 -30.83 -12.78
C GLN A 614 -8.23 -31.00 -11.28
N GLY A 615 -8.28 -29.91 -10.52
CA GLY A 615 -8.63 -29.89 -9.10
C GLY A 615 -7.47 -30.19 -8.15
N THR A 616 -7.78 -30.25 -6.85
CA THR A 616 -6.80 -30.54 -5.78
C THR A 616 -7.28 -31.61 -4.79
N THR A 617 -6.43 -32.61 -4.57
CA THR A 617 -6.62 -33.72 -3.64
C THR A 617 -6.58 -33.27 -2.17
N HIS A 618 -5.68 -32.32 -1.84
CA HIS A 618 -5.40 -31.87 -0.49
C HIS A 618 -6.59 -31.21 0.23
N LEU A 619 -7.59 -30.70 -0.51
CA LEU A 619 -8.80 -30.12 0.08
C LEU A 619 -10.01 -31.09 0.14
N SER A 620 -9.93 -32.28 -0.46
CA SER A 620 -11.14 -33.05 -0.84
C SER A 620 -11.56 -34.19 0.12
N ALA A 621 -10.81 -34.51 1.18
CA ALA A 621 -10.97 -35.83 1.86
C ALA A 621 -11.64 -35.83 3.25
N LYS A 622 -11.44 -34.81 4.11
CA LYS A 622 -11.96 -34.82 5.50
C LYS A 622 -12.48 -33.47 6.03
N THR A 623 -12.29 -32.37 5.30
CA THR A 623 -12.61 -31.00 5.74
C THR A 623 -13.87 -30.41 5.10
N GLY A 624 -14.32 -30.94 3.95
CA GLY A 624 -15.43 -30.35 3.17
C GLY A 624 -16.78 -30.24 3.89
N HIS A 625 -17.07 -31.11 4.87
CA HIS A 625 -18.31 -31.02 5.67
C HIS A 625 -18.28 -29.93 6.75
N VAL A 626 -17.13 -29.30 7.03
CA VAL A 626 -16.99 -28.26 8.06
C VAL A 626 -16.88 -26.87 7.44
N SER A 627 -16.46 -26.76 6.18
CA SER A 627 -16.31 -25.47 5.48
C SER A 627 -17.64 -24.87 4.99
N SER A 628 -18.63 -25.69 4.61
CA SER A 628 -19.89 -25.19 4.04
C SER A 628 -20.74 -24.40 5.03
N THR A 629 -20.48 -24.49 6.34
CA THR A 629 -21.16 -23.70 7.39
C THR A 629 -20.69 -22.24 7.43
N PHE A 630 -19.60 -21.89 6.74
CA PHE A 630 -19.01 -20.53 6.73
C PHE A 630 -19.28 -19.76 5.43
N VAL A 631 -19.90 -20.42 4.45
CA VAL A 631 -20.48 -19.73 3.30
C VAL A 631 -21.84 -19.22 3.73
N HIS A 632 -22.06 -17.91 3.64
CA HIS A 632 -23.43 -17.38 3.71
C HIS A 632 -24.17 -17.82 2.46
N GLU A 633 -24.88 -18.95 2.56
CA GLU A 633 -25.91 -19.33 1.59
C GLU A 633 -27.02 -18.26 1.66
N ASP A 634 -27.27 -17.56 0.56
CA ASP A 634 -28.47 -16.72 0.42
C ASP A 634 -29.71 -17.62 0.61
N PRO A 635 -30.56 -17.37 1.61
CA PRO A 635 -31.77 -18.16 1.83
C PRO A 635 -32.67 -18.21 0.59
N CYS A 636 -32.75 -17.12 -0.18
CA CYS A 636 -33.54 -17.05 -1.40
C CYS A 636 -32.99 -17.99 -2.48
N LEU A 637 -31.68 -17.95 -2.73
CA LEU A 637 -31.02 -18.87 -3.67
C LEU A 637 -31.15 -20.34 -3.23
N LYS A 638 -31.07 -20.60 -1.92
CA LYS A 638 -31.21 -21.94 -1.34
C LYS A 638 -32.62 -22.50 -1.54
N ASP A 639 -33.64 -21.72 -1.22
CA ASP A 639 -35.04 -22.13 -1.36
C ASP A 639 -35.42 -22.28 -2.85
N ALA A 640 -34.96 -21.36 -3.71
CA ALA A 640 -35.14 -21.47 -5.15
C ALA A 640 -34.42 -22.68 -5.77
N HIS A 641 -33.22 -23.03 -5.28
CA HIS A 641 -32.53 -24.25 -5.68
C HIS A 641 -33.28 -25.50 -5.19
N LYS A 642 -33.75 -25.51 -3.94
CA LYS A 642 -34.54 -26.64 -3.41
C LYS A 642 -35.79 -26.87 -4.26
N GLN A 643 -36.54 -25.81 -4.55
CA GLN A 643 -37.72 -25.87 -5.41
C GLN A 643 -37.37 -26.41 -6.80
N LEU A 644 -36.31 -25.89 -7.44
CA LEU A 644 -35.85 -26.37 -8.75
C LEU A 644 -35.54 -27.89 -8.76
N ILE A 645 -35.03 -28.46 -7.67
CA ILE A 645 -34.82 -29.92 -7.54
C ILE A 645 -36.13 -30.67 -7.31
N GLU A 646 -37.03 -30.13 -6.49
CA GLU A 646 -38.35 -30.73 -6.20
C GLU A 646 -39.24 -30.79 -7.45
N ASP A 647 -39.21 -29.74 -8.27
CA ASP A 647 -39.95 -29.65 -9.54
C ASP A 647 -39.29 -30.52 -10.65
N ASN A 648 -38.00 -30.87 -10.52
CA ASN A 648 -37.22 -31.62 -11.53
C ASN A 648 -36.41 -32.81 -10.96
N PRO A 649 -37.04 -33.79 -10.28
CA PRO A 649 -36.37 -34.76 -9.40
C PRO A 649 -35.39 -35.71 -10.11
N ALA A 650 -35.49 -35.87 -11.43
CA ALA A 650 -34.60 -36.70 -12.24
C ALA A 650 -33.58 -35.91 -13.08
N ALA A 651 -33.71 -34.58 -13.17
CA ALA A 651 -32.96 -33.78 -14.14
C ALA A 651 -31.49 -33.58 -13.76
N PHE A 652 -31.15 -33.41 -12.48
CA PHE A 652 -29.82 -32.99 -12.06
C PHE A 652 -28.87 -34.17 -11.73
N ARG A 653 -27.56 -33.94 -11.87
CA ARG A 653 -26.50 -34.88 -11.44
C ARG A 653 -26.24 -34.75 -9.94
N LYS A 654 -25.68 -35.80 -9.33
CA LYS A 654 -25.53 -35.96 -7.86
C LYS A 654 -24.92 -34.74 -7.15
N GLU A 655 -23.92 -34.11 -7.77
CA GLU A 655 -23.22 -32.91 -7.29
C GLU A 655 -24.17 -31.71 -7.06
N PHE A 656 -25.22 -31.58 -7.88
CA PHE A 656 -26.16 -30.46 -7.88
C PHE A 656 -27.54 -30.81 -7.29
N ARG A 657 -27.74 -32.00 -6.70
CA ARG A 657 -29.07 -32.44 -6.20
C ARG A 657 -29.41 -32.00 -4.77
N HIS A 658 -28.40 -31.70 -3.95
CA HIS A 658 -28.58 -31.60 -2.49
C HIS A 658 -28.42 -30.18 -1.96
N ARG A 659 -27.60 -29.37 -2.64
CA ARG A 659 -27.39 -27.94 -2.44
C ARG A 659 -26.66 -27.39 -3.66
N VAL A 660 -26.62 -26.07 -3.77
CA VAL A 660 -25.70 -25.38 -4.68
C VAL A 660 -24.26 -25.73 -4.26
N PRO A 661 -23.39 -26.20 -5.18
CA PRO A 661 -22.00 -26.49 -4.85
C PRO A 661 -21.22 -25.19 -4.65
N ILE A 662 -20.46 -25.11 -3.56
CA ILE A 662 -19.60 -23.96 -3.26
C ILE A 662 -18.29 -24.12 -4.05
N SER A 663 -17.54 -23.03 -4.23
CA SER A 663 -16.26 -23.06 -4.95
C SER A 663 -15.30 -24.18 -4.50
N LEU A 664 -15.32 -24.54 -3.21
CA LEU A 664 -14.51 -25.63 -2.68
C LEU A 664 -14.90 -27.01 -3.22
N ASP A 665 -16.19 -27.27 -3.45
CA ASP A 665 -16.65 -28.51 -4.08
C ASP A 665 -16.19 -28.55 -5.55
N LEU A 666 -16.32 -27.40 -6.22
CA LEU A 666 -16.02 -27.24 -7.65
C LEU A 666 -14.52 -27.31 -7.99
N ILE A 667 -13.61 -27.14 -7.02
CA ILE A 667 -12.17 -27.39 -7.22
C ILE A 667 -11.73 -28.81 -6.80
N SER A 668 -12.67 -29.69 -6.43
CA SER A 668 -12.37 -31.10 -6.20
C SER A 668 -12.07 -31.82 -7.52
N PRO A 669 -11.07 -32.72 -7.60
CA PRO A 669 -10.86 -33.62 -8.73
C PRO A 669 -12.06 -34.55 -9.02
N LYS A 670 -13.05 -34.59 -8.13
CA LYS A 670 -14.29 -35.36 -8.28
C LYS A 670 -15.46 -34.51 -8.83
N SER A 671 -15.28 -33.20 -9.02
CA SER A 671 -16.30 -32.34 -9.61
C SER A 671 -16.51 -32.70 -11.08
N LEU A 672 -17.77 -32.97 -11.43
CA LEU A 672 -18.16 -33.17 -12.82
C LEU A 672 -18.08 -31.86 -13.58
N LEU A 673 -18.47 -30.74 -12.94
CA LEU A 673 -18.37 -29.43 -13.57
C LEU A 673 -16.91 -29.07 -13.88
N LEU A 674 -15.96 -29.31 -12.97
CA LEU A 674 -14.54 -29.09 -13.25
C LEU A 674 -14.02 -29.95 -14.39
N THR A 675 -14.49 -31.20 -14.50
CA THR A 675 -14.19 -32.08 -15.63
C THR A 675 -14.69 -31.48 -16.95
N GLY A 676 -15.87 -30.86 -16.95
CA GLY A 676 -16.40 -30.08 -18.08
C GLY A 676 -15.53 -28.87 -18.41
N ILE A 677 -15.16 -28.06 -17.40
CA ILE A 677 -14.31 -26.87 -17.55
C ILE A 677 -12.92 -27.23 -18.10
N TYR A 678 -12.33 -28.35 -17.65
CA TYR A 678 -11.05 -28.83 -18.18
C TYR A 678 -11.14 -29.10 -19.69
N ARG A 679 -12.24 -29.74 -20.13
CA ARG A 679 -12.50 -30.12 -21.53
C ARG A 679 -12.83 -28.95 -22.46
N LEU A 680 -13.25 -27.80 -21.94
CA LEU A 680 -13.50 -26.62 -22.78
C LEU A 680 -12.21 -26.21 -23.51
N PRO A 681 -12.22 -26.10 -24.85
CA PRO A 681 -11.10 -25.58 -25.61
C PRO A 681 -10.99 -24.08 -25.37
N ILE A 682 -9.76 -23.59 -25.17
CA ILE A 682 -9.47 -22.16 -25.24
C ILE A 682 -9.44 -21.75 -26.72
N GLN A 683 -9.91 -20.55 -27.04
CA GLN A 683 -9.91 -20.05 -28.42
C GLN A 683 -8.48 -20.05 -29.00
N PRO A 684 -8.24 -20.64 -30.19
CA PRO A 684 -6.87 -20.86 -30.70
C PRO A 684 -6.05 -19.59 -30.96
N ASP A 685 -6.71 -18.44 -31.12
CA ASP A 685 -6.10 -17.14 -31.34
C ASP A 685 -5.73 -16.39 -30.05
N ILE A 686 -6.25 -16.82 -28.88
CA ILE A 686 -5.93 -16.26 -27.57
C ILE A 686 -4.70 -16.96 -26.98
N PRO A 687 -3.52 -16.30 -26.93
CA PRO A 687 -2.32 -16.91 -26.40
C PRO A 687 -2.45 -17.12 -24.90
N THR A 688 -2.05 -18.31 -24.45
CA THR A 688 -2.23 -18.76 -23.07
C THR A 688 -0.88 -19.16 -22.47
N HIS A 689 -0.67 -18.87 -21.19
CA HIS A 689 0.58 -19.14 -20.47
C HIS A 689 0.30 -19.79 -19.12
N THR A 690 1.20 -20.67 -18.66
CA THR A 690 1.09 -21.34 -17.36
C THR A 690 2.38 -21.20 -16.55
N ILE A 691 2.23 -20.77 -15.30
CA ILE A 691 3.29 -20.71 -14.29
C ILE A 691 2.97 -21.75 -13.20
N LEU A 692 3.75 -22.82 -13.19
CA LEU A 692 3.60 -23.95 -12.28
C LEU A 692 4.42 -23.72 -11.00
N GLY A 693 3.84 -24.05 -9.85
CA GLY A 693 4.60 -24.13 -8.61
C GLY A 693 5.11 -25.54 -8.31
N SER A 694 6.34 -25.63 -7.83
CA SER A 694 7.03 -26.90 -7.55
C SER A 694 7.72 -26.97 -6.19
N GLY A 695 7.39 -26.06 -5.26
CA GLY A 695 8.02 -25.96 -3.94
C GLY A 695 7.69 -27.07 -2.95
N TRP A 696 6.94 -28.09 -3.35
CA TRP A 696 6.54 -29.22 -2.51
C TRP A 696 6.51 -30.54 -3.29
N TRP A 697 6.72 -31.65 -2.58
CA TRP A 697 6.57 -32.99 -3.14
C TRP A 697 5.74 -33.88 -2.21
N SER A 698 4.78 -34.60 -2.80
CA SER A 698 3.84 -35.50 -2.12
C SER A 698 3.96 -36.91 -2.74
N PRO A 699 3.92 -38.01 -1.95
CA PRO A 699 3.88 -39.36 -2.49
C PRO A 699 2.65 -39.68 -3.35
N HIS A 700 1.56 -38.92 -3.20
CA HIS A 700 0.31 -39.13 -3.94
C HIS A 700 0.23 -38.28 -5.21
N ASP A 701 0.74 -37.05 -5.14
CA ASP A 701 0.56 -36.02 -6.17
C ASP A 701 1.84 -35.72 -6.95
N GLY A 702 2.98 -36.25 -6.48
CA GLY A 702 4.30 -35.94 -7.01
C GLY A 702 4.69 -34.49 -6.70
N GLN A 703 5.23 -33.81 -7.70
CA GLN A 703 5.64 -32.41 -7.61
C GLN A 703 4.40 -31.48 -7.56
N SER A 704 4.42 -30.49 -6.69
CA SER A 704 3.29 -29.61 -6.41
C SER A 704 3.75 -28.29 -5.79
N ASP A 705 2.81 -27.36 -5.58
CA ASP A 705 3.02 -26.13 -4.82
C ASP A 705 2.52 -26.23 -3.36
N SER A 706 2.29 -27.45 -2.86
CA SER A 706 1.60 -27.85 -1.61
C SER A 706 0.07 -27.79 -1.61
N VAL A 707 -0.55 -27.15 -2.60
CA VAL A 707 -2.01 -27.13 -2.75
C VAL A 707 -2.43 -27.79 -4.07
N VAL A 708 -1.79 -27.42 -5.17
CA VAL A 708 -2.10 -27.85 -6.52
C VAL A 708 -0.96 -28.73 -7.06
N PRO A 709 -1.24 -29.98 -7.47
CA PRO A 709 -0.28 -30.82 -8.16
C PRO A 709 0.16 -30.21 -9.50
N VAL A 710 1.43 -30.36 -9.88
CA VAL A 710 1.93 -29.93 -11.21
C VAL A 710 1.10 -30.54 -12.33
N SER A 711 0.70 -31.81 -12.21
CA SER A 711 -0.18 -32.49 -13.17
C SER A 711 -1.54 -31.80 -13.34
N SER A 712 -2.11 -31.25 -12.27
CA SER A 712 -3.39 -30.53 -12.29
C SER A 712 -3.25 -29.08 -12.77
N ALA A 713 -2.11 -28.45 -12.51
CA ALA A 713 -1.81 -27.09 -12.97
C ALA A 713 -1.41 -27.01 -14.46
N ARG A 714 -1.06 -28.13 -15.09
CA ARG A 714 -0.77 -28.20 -16.51
C ARG A 714 -2.03 -28.12 -17.36
N LEU A 715 -1.92 -27.39 -18.47
CA LEU A 715 -2.94 -27.30 -19.50
C LEU A 715 -2.29 -27.50 -20.88
N PRO A 716 -2.81 -28.38 -21.75
CA PRO A 716 -2.25 -28.58 -23.08
C PRO A 716 -2.50 -27.35 -23.97
N GLY A 717 -1.58 -27.09 -24.92
CA GLY A 717 -1.72 -26.02 -25.91
C GLY A 717 -1.28 -24.62 -25.46
N VAL A 718 -0.69 -24.47 -24.28
CA VAL A 718 -0.14 -23.18 -23.81
C VAL A 718 1.12 -22.77 -24.58
N GLN A 719 1.29 -21.46 -24.82
CA GLN A 719 2.40 -20.88 -25.56
C GLN A 719 3.71 -20.89 -24.75
N THR A 720 3.64 -20.65 -23.43
CA THR A 720 4.75 -20.94 -22.51
C THR A 720 4.25 -21.64 -21.26
N GLU A 721 5.04 -22.61 -20.80
CA GLU A 721 4.93 -23.21 -19.48
C GLU A 721 6.27 -23.00 -18.78
N ILE A 722 6.26 -22.42 -17.58
CA ILE A 722 7.44 -22.38 -16.71
C ILE A 722 7.14 -23.03 -15.36
N MET A 723 8.19 -23.47 -14.68
CA MET A 723 8.09 -24.07 -13.36
C MET A 723 8.96 -23.30 -12.37
N VAL A 724 8.36 -22.95 -11.23
CA VAL A 724 8.93 -22.07 -10.21
C VAL A 724 8.95 -22.80 -8.87
N ASN A 725 10.12 -22.86 -8.24
CA ASN A 725 10.31 -23.48 -6.93
C ASN A 725 9.69 -22.59 -5.83
N SER A 726 8.36 -22.69 -5.65
CA SER A 726 7.60 -21.93 -4.66
C SER A 726 6.35 -22.66 -4.20
N LEU A 727 5.85 -22.27 -3.01
CA LEU A 727 4.60 -22.73 -2.44
C LEU A 727 3.42 -21.88 -2.95
N HIS A 728 2.21 -22.46 -2.95
CA HIS A 728 1.02 -21.91 -3.60
C HIS A 728 0.72 -20.45 -3.24
N THR A 729 0.83 -20.09 -1.96
CA THR A 729 0.55 -18.75 -1.41
C THR A 729 1.65 -17.71 -1.70
N HIS A 730 2.77 -18.15 -2.24
CA HIS A 730 3.92 -17.32 -2.57
C HIS A 730 4.16 -17.23 -4.09
N LEU A 731 3.47 -18.03 -4.91
CA LEU A 731 3.70 -18.08 -6.37
C LEU A 731 3.61 -16.72 -7.03
N ASN A 732 2.54 -15.96 -6.79
CA ASN A 732 2.32 -14.63 -7.37
C ASN A 732 3.26 -13.53 -6.81
N ARG A 733 4.13 -13.88 -5.85
CA ARG A 733 5.18 -13.02 -5.28
C ARG A 733 6.58 -13.57 -5.49
N ASN A 734 6.73 -14.70 -6.18
CA ASN A 734 8.05 -15.25 -6.49
C ASN A 734 8.67 -14.48 -7.65
N ALA A 735 9.93 -14.04 -7.52
CA ALA A 735 10.62 -13.26 -8.54
C ALA A 735 10.57 -13.90 -9.95
N GLY A 736 10.67 -15.24 -10.06
CA GLY A 736 10.54 -15.93 -11.35
C GLY A 736 9.16 -15.81 -11.98
N THR A 737 8.10 -15.91 -11.17
CA THR A 737 6.71 -15.65 -11.62
C THR A 737 6.55 -14.20 -12.07
N VAL A 738 7.04 -13.25 -11.28
CA VAL A 738 6.95 -11.82 -11.58
C VAL A 738 7.65 -11.52 -12.91
N CYS A 739 8.92 -11.94 -13.05
CA CYS A 739 9.69 -11.76 -14.29
C CYS A 739 9.00 -12.38 -15.52
N GLU A 740 8.40 -13.57 -15.40
CA GLU A 740 7.66 -14.19 -16.52
C GLU A 740 6.40 -13.41 -16.87
N VAL A 741 5.62 -12.91 -15.88
CA VAL A 741 4.47 -12.05 -16.16
C VAL A 741 4.91 -10.78 -16.89
N LEU A 742 5.94 -10.07 -16.41
CA LEU A 742 6.46 -8.86 -17.06
C LEU A 742 6.99 -9.17 -18.49
N ARG A 743 7.65 -10.31 -18.70
CA ARG A 743 8.11 -10.76 -20.02
C ARG A 743 6.94 -11.06 -20.96
N ILE A 744 5.88 -11.70 -20.47
CA ILE A 744 4.66 -11.96 -21.24
C ILE A 744 3.96 -10.65 -21.63
N LEU A 745 3.87 -9.69 -20.71
CA LEU A 745 3.33 -8.35 -20.99
C LEU A 745 4.15 -7.64 -22.07
N ARG A 746 5.49 -7.61 -21.96
CA ARG A 746 6.37 -7.05 -23.01
C ARG A 746 6.11 -7.69 -24.39
N VAL A 747 5.99 -9.02 -24.46
CA VAL A 747 5.65 -9.73 -25.71
C VAL A 747 4.24 -9.37 -26.21
N HIS A 748 3.28 -9.13 -25.32
CA HIS A 748 1.94 -8.76 -25.71
C HIS A 748 1.86 -7.35 -26.30
N GLY A 749 2.48 -6.37 -25.65
CA GLY A 749 2.44 -4.96 -26.05
C GLY A 749 3.13 -4.65 -27.37
N THR A 750 4.00 -5.54 -27.86
CA THR A 750 4.62 -5.43 -29.20
C THR A 750 3.69 -5.84 -30.34
N ARG A 751 2.58 -6.53 -30.07
CA ARG A 751 1.61 -6.92 -31.10
C ARG A 751 0.52 -5.85 -31.23
N PRO A 752 0.24 -5.31 -32.43
CA PRO A 752 -0.99 -4.58 -32.68
C PRO A 752 -2.19 -5.49 -32.38
N ALA A 753 -3.28 -4.92 -31.84
CA ALA A 753 -4.47 -5.65 -31.39
C ALA A 753 -5.14 -6.56 -32.46
N PHE A 754 -4.78 -6.41 -33.75
CA PHE A 754 -5.27 -7.24 -34.85
C PHE A 754 -4.14 -7.78 -35.74
N ALA A 755 -3.23 -8.56 -35.17
CA ALA A 755 -2.32 -9.41 -35.96
C ALA A 755 -2.95 -10.79 -36.33
N SER A 756 -4.12 -11.13 -35.78
CA SER A 756 -4.80 -12.43 -35.95
C SER A 756 -5.93 -12.43 -36.99
N GLN A 757 -6.51 -11.27 -37.37
CA GLN A 757 -7.58 -11.20 -38.37
C GLN A 757 -7.06 -11.23 -39.82
N ASN A 758 -6.30 -12.27 -40.17
CA ASN A 758 -6.21 -12.74 -41.56
C ASN A 758 -7.39 -13.68 -41.87
N GLY A 759 -8.61 -13.17 -41.65
CA GLY A 759 -9.83 -13.77 -42.16
C GLY A 759 -10.00 -13.41 -43.63
N THR A 760 -9.87 -14.40 -44.51
CA THR A 760 -10.00 -14.21 -45.97
C THR A 760 -11.28 -13.46 -46.33
N ILE A 761 -11.17 -12.31 -46.99
CA ILE A 761 -12.32 -11.68 -47.65
C ILE A 761 -12.77 -12.61 -48.79
N ARG A 762 -14.00 -13.13 -48.69
CA ARG A 762 -14.75 -13.81 -49.75
C ARG A 762 -16.22 -13.46 -49.61
#